data_AF-A0A3B9DAB5-F1
#
_entry.id   AF-A0A3B9DAB5-F1
#
_cell.length_a   1.000
_cell.length_b   1.000
_cell.length_c   1.000
_cell.angle_alpha   90.00
_cell.angle_beta   90.00
_cell.angle_gamma   90.00
#
_symmetry.space_group_name_H-M   'P 1'
#
loop_
_entity.id
_entity.type
_entity.pdbx_description
1 polymer ?
#
loop_
_entity_poly.entity_id
_entity_poly.type
_entity_poly.pdbx_seq_one_letter_code
_entity_poly.pdbx_strand_id
1 'polypeptide(L)'
;MNVLKVKKGETLAKKQDKVMEWYLIQEGSVIRQFAFAEIIMHRNAIVGILENEWFACDYVANEDTTLIVIPCKNAQDLRKILSEHENFRPIFLRTAVEQRHQALCLYASLQKKCMLLHNAAETLYSEYKNLCSEKLLDEQDFPRMEQFAALKMQHRAENWEIANSNSLVRSYLKEYMQLMIKDDSLCVGAIMEAAAQMRRVTQGIGEMVNYLQYNRDILFSDSRDDIFHLFFAMAVQQSQKKQDISEIKKRLLNMVDVMTKLDVYDKKQMAEAHELCENYDFTKESEGRINIMREDCIAHIMEYAGYGSDMIRDFHSIVQQYRELPDMMSTDNEARQLRREITKVFYDIYTKAFMRSVEELVKPSPIMMMFFNFGFMDAEVLGETNTNALYNLTDSLGLFHSANVYTVYDWLVQIYQGKKEPSRNEFDQDFNAFLLEEKRTGNITEAQMQQYKNDSRQKVQFEIRNMFTSGNRVTYGRVTTFCPVLMEEDFINTVEKMAVTAEKIADAINKVRCVDYSALYHDVMFSDPDRGINQEWIKKEILPDVILMPNAGTRTLMWQETSGAKIDTPARFLFPIFSAVDLDDQMVECIGRYRWEICRRVQGVYWNDIREKSLTAEYCDFIQYYRKNSDLSADAKEKIKTALSRARNSYREVFVKDYQAWMKYESQGSFRLNKVARDILVRYCPFAKDIRQGLATNPQYQNAFHRLDAENRKKLQRFRSVYDKYEAAGGEITPELKENLRFYQM
;
A
#
# COMPACT_ATOMS: atom_id res chain seq x y z
N MET A 1 -17.94 24.98 18.30
CA MET A 1 -16.68 24.50 17.72
C MET A 1 -15.72 24.24 18.85
N ASN A 2 -14.99 23.12 18.82
CA ASN A 2 -14.10 22.71 19.90
C ASN A 2 -12.67 23.15 19.60
N VAL A 3 -11.88 23.43 20.64
CA VAL A 3 -10.46 23.73 20.52
C VAL A 3 -9.65 22.44 20.74
N LEU A 4 -8.77 22.12 19.81
CA LEU A 4 -7.86 20.98 19.87
C LEU A 4 -6.43 21.51 20.02
N LYS A 5 -5.65 20.95 20.94
CA LYS A 5 -4.22 21.25 21.11
C LYS A 5 -3.41 20.02 20.72
N VAL A 6 -2.36 20.21 19.92
CA VAL A 6 -1.52 19.15 19.36
C VAL A 6 -0.07 19.53 19.63
N LYS A 7 0.73 18.61 20.16
CA LYS A 7 2.14 18.88 20.48
C LYS A 7 3.02 18.77 19.24
N LYS A 8 4.19 19.42 19.25
CA LYS A 8 5.19 19.25 18.19
C LYS A 8 5.46 17.77 17.89
N GLY A 9 5.42 17.41 16.60
CA GLY A 9 5.66 16.07 16.09
C GLY A 9 4.45 15.12 16.15
N GLU A 10 3.35 15.53 16.79
CA GLU A 10 2.13 14.73 16.86
C GLU A 10 1.35 14.81 15.54
N THR A 11 0.81 13.67 15.10
CA THR A 11 0.05 13.58 13.86
C THR A 11 -1.39 14.05 14.08
N LEU A 12 -1.80 15.07 13.34
CA LEU A 12 -3.17 15.59 13.35
C LEU A 12 -4.13 14.70 12.55
N ALA A 13 -3.69 14.27 11.36
CA ALA A 13 -4.42 13.37 10.48
C ALA A 13 -3.43 12.58 9.65
N LYS A 14 -3.65 11.27 9.52
CA LYS A 14 -2.82 10.38 8.70
C LYS A 14 -3.43 10.22 7.32
N LYS A 15 -2.58 9.91 6.33
CA LYS A 15 -3.00 9.39 5.04
C LYS A 15 -3.93 8.20 5.29
N GLN A 16 -5.04 8.16 4.54
CA GLN A 16 -6.12 7.18 4.68
C GLN A 16 -7.02 7.32 5.92
N ASP A 17 -6.84 8.33 6.78
CA ASP A 17 -7.85 8.66 7.79
C ASP A 17 -9.10 9.23 7.09
N LYS A 18 -10.28 8.90 7.61
CA LYS A 18 -11.53 9.45 7.07
C LYS A 18 -11.67 10.92 7.43
N VAL A 19 -12.00 11.74 6.44
CA VAL A 19 -12.25 13.18 6.63
C VAL A 19 -13.63 13.35 7.23
N MET A 20 -13.68 13.60 8.53
CA MET A 20 -14.92 13.85 9.27
C MET A 20 -15.07 15.32 9.64
N GLU A 21 -13.96 16.03 9.78
CA GLU A 21 -13.87 17.39 10.31
C GLU A 21 -12.73 18.13 9.61
N TRP A 22 -12.83 19.45 9.55
CA TRP A 22 -11.75 20.34 9.14
C TRP A 22 -11.13 21.01 10.36
N TYR A 23 -9.86 21.41 10.27
CA TYR A 23 -9.14 22.01 11.40
C TYR A 23 -8.57 23.37 10.99
N LEU A 24 -9.02 24.44 11.64
CA LEU A 24 -8.51 25.79 11.43
C LEU A 24 -7.39 26.08 12.42
N ILE A 25 -6.18 26.38 11.93
CA ILE A 25 -5.02 26.68 12.76
C ILE A 25 -5.18 28.06 13.41
N GLN A 26 -5.22 28.12 14.74
CA GLN A 26 -5.26 29.37 15.50
C GLN A 26 -3.87 29.86 15.89
N GLU A 27 -3.00 28.95 16.30
CA GLU A 27 -1.62 29.20 16.73
C GLU A 27 -0.74 28.00 16.32
N GLY A 28 0.53 28.25 16.01
CA GLY A 28 1.47 27.23 15.53
C GLY A 28 1.41 26.98 14.03
N SER A 29 1.90 25.82 13.61
CA SER A 29 1.96 25.40 12.21
C SER A 29 1.91 23.87 12.04
N VAL A 30 1.32 23.43 10.93
CA VAL A 30 1.17 22.02 10.56
C VAL A 30 1.88 21.78 9.23
N ILE A 31 2.70 20.72 9.16
CA ILE A 31 3.34 20.27 7.93
C ILE A 31 2.41 19.28 7.24
N ARG A 32 2.15 19.54 5.96
CA ARG A 32 1.53 18.61 5.02
C ARG A 32 2.62 17.90 4.23
N GLN A 33 2.77 16.59 4.40
CA GLN A 33 3.91 15.83 3.88
C GLN A 33 3.59 15.00 2.62
N PHE A 34 4.42 15.13 1.59
CA PHE A 34 4.39 14.38 0.33
C PHE A 34 5.73 13.69 0.09
N ALA A 35 5.99 12.61 0.84
CA ALA A 35 7.30 11.97 0.89
C ALA A 35 8.43 12.98 1.17
N PHE A 36 9.22 13.40 0.17
CA PHE A 36 10.28 14.40 0.32
C PHE A 36 9.81 15.87 0.15
N ALA A 37 8.62 16.10 -0.40
CA ALA A 37 8.07 17.44 -0.58
C ALA A 37 7.11 17.81 0.57
N GLU A 38 7.04 19.08 0.95
CA GLU A 38 6.20 19.52 2.05
C GLU A 38 5.56 20.90 1.81
N ILE A 39 4.41 21.13 2.47
CA ILE A 39 3.78 22.45 2.57
C ILE A 39 3.59 22.78 4.04
N ILE A 40 4.17 23.88 4.50
CA ILE A 40 3.98 24.39 5.86
C ILE A 40 2.72 25.26 5.91
N MET A 41 1.76 24.83 6.72
CA MET A 41 0.48 25.49 6.93
C MET A 41 0.54 26.30 8.22
N HIS A 42 0.48 27.62 8.11
CA HIS A 42 0.57 28.54 9.26
C HIS A 42 -0.81 28.90 9.81
N ARG A 43 -0.83 29.75 10.84
CA ARG A 43 -2.03 30.38 11.38
C ARG A 43 -3.03 30.82 10.30
N ASN A 44 -4.31 30.54 10.55
CA ASN A 44 -5.47 30.70 9.68
C ASN A 44 -5.59 29.69 8.54
N ALA A 45 -4.63 28.80 8.31
CA ALA A 45 -4.80 27.72 7.36
C ALA A 45 -5.85 26.70 7.83
N ILE A 46 -6.50 26.01 6.89
CA ILE A 46 -7.50 24.98 7.16
C ILE A 46 -6.98 23.63 6.65
N VAL A 47 -6.82 22.67 7.56
CA VAL A 47 -6.54 21.27 7.25
C VAL A 47 -7.86 20.57 6.91
N GLY A 48 -7.90 19.85 5.78
CA GLY A 48 -9.09 19.13 5.31
C GLY A 48 -9.86 19.81 4.17
N ILE A 49 -9.65 21.11 3.91
CA ILE A 49 -10.45 21.88 2.92
C ILE A 49 -10.42 21.31 1.49
N LEU A 50 -9.30 20.70 1.09
CA LEU A 50 -9.11 20.09 -0.23
C LEU A 50 -9.48 18.60 -0.25
N GLU A 51 -9.53 17.98 0.92
CA GLU A 51 -9.68 16.53 1.06
C GLU A 51 -11.13 16.13 0.75
N ASN A 52 -11.34 14.88 0.34
CA ASN A 52 -12.68 14.36 0.06
C ASN A 52 -13.14 13.49 1.21
N GLU A 53 -13.09 12.18 1.00
CA GLU A 53 -13.46 11.17 1.99
C GLU A 53 -12.25 10.74 2.82
N TRP A 54 -11.05 10.81 2.25
CA TRP A 54 -9.80 10.39 2.89
C TRP A 54 -8.76 11.50 2.81
N PHE A 55 -7.94 11.63 3.85
CA PHE A 55 -6.74 12.45 3.79
C PHE A 55 -5.74 11.81 2.81
N ALA A 56 -5.31 12.59 1.81
CA ALA A 56 -4.36 12.13 0.79
C ALA A 56 -2.90 12.02 1.30
N CYS A 57 -2.59 12.66 2.42
CA CYS A 57 -1.26 12.78 2.98
C CYS A 57 -1.29 12.94 4.50
N ASP A 58 -0.13 12.79 5.14
CA ASP A 58 0.03 13.02 6.57
C ASP A 58 0.08 14.51 6.89
N TYR A 59 -0.55 14.88 8.02
CA TYR A 59 -0.53 16.21 8.60
C TYR A 59 0.08 16.12 10.00
N VAL A 60 1.25 16.71 10.19
CA VAL A 60 2.03 16.62 11.43
C VAL A 60 2.26 18.02 12.00
N ALA A 61 2.06 18.19 13.31
CA ALA A 61 2.34 19.46 13.97
C ALA A 61 3.84 19.78 13.91
N ASN A 62 4.21 20.93 13.33
CA ASN A 62 5.60 21.40 13.26
C ASN A 62 6.11 21.93 14.60
N GLU A 63 5.18 22.47 15.38
CA GLU A 63 5.34 23.07 16.70
C GLU A 63 4.05 22.85 17.50
N ASP A 64 4.04 23.23 18.78
CA ASP A 64 2.82 23.16 19.58
C ASP A 64 1.72 24.01 18.92
N THR A 65 0.62 23.37 18.54
CA THR A 65 -0.38 23.94 17.64
C THR A 65 -1.76 23.89 18.29
N THR A 66 -2.50 25.01 18.20
CA THR A 66 -3.90 25.11 18.63
C THR A 66 -4.81 25.23 17.42
N LEU A 67 -5.86 24.40 17.37
CA LEU A 67 -6.75 24.22 16.23
C LEU A 67 -8.22 24.40 16.65
N ILE A 68 -9.05 24.93 15.77
CA ILE A 68 -10.51 24.88 15.90
C ILE A 68 -11.04 23.75 15.02
N VAL A 69 -11.78 22.84 15.63
CA VAL A 69 -12.46 21.72 14.96
C VAL A 69 -13.77 22.21 14.35
N ILE A 70 -13.88 22.09 13.04
CA ILE A 70 -15.02 22.52 12.24
C ILE A 70 -15.74 21.27 11.68
N PRO A 71 -17.03 21.05 12.00
CA PRO A 71 -17.78 19.89 11.54
C PRO A 71 -18.21 20.07 10.07
N CYS A 72 -17.25 20.07 9.16
CA CYS A 72 -17.43 20.25 7.72
C CYS A 72 -16.79 19.08 6.99
N LYS A 73 -17.57 18.38 6.15
CA LYS A 73 -17.02 17.36 5.23
C LYS A 73 -17.30 17.64 3.76
N ASN A 74 -18.27 18.51 3.44
CA ASN A 74 -18.67 18.77 2.06
C ASN A 74 -19.21 20.20 1.88
N ALA A 75 -19.57 20.53 0.64
CA ALA A 75 -20.09 21.84 0.26
C ALA A 75 -21.40 22.22 0.98
N GLN A 76 -22.25 21.24 1.33
CA GLN A 76 -23.52 21.51 2.04
C GLN A 76 -23.25 21.92 3.49
N ASP A 77 -22.34 21.21 4.17
CA ASP A 77 -21.92 21.57 5.52
C ASP A 77 -21.22 22.93 5.53
N LEU A 78 -20.36 23.20 4.55
CA LEU A 78 -19.70 24.50 4.38
C LEU A 78 -20.73 25.62 4.22
N ARG A 79 -21.73 25.44 3.35
CA ARG A 79 -22.80 26.42 3.15
C ARG A 79 -23.55 26.69 4.45
N LYS A 80 -23.88 25.64 5.20
CA LYS A 80 -24.55 25.78 6.50
C LYS A 80 -23.70 26.58 7.48
N ILE A 81 -22.42 26.23 7.62
CA ILE A 81 -21.49 26.91 8.54
C ILE A 81 -21.33 28.39 8.17
N LEU A 82 -21.15 28.71 6.88
CA LEU A 82 -20.98 30.09 6.43
C LEU A 82 -22.25 30.94 6.54
N SER A 83 -23.43 30.31 6.44
CA SER A 83 -24.71 30.99 6.69
C SER A 83 -24.98 31.26 8.17
N GLU A 84 -24.54 30.36 9.06
CA GLU A 84 -24.68 30.52 10.51
C GLU A 84 -23.59 31.46 11.09
N HIS A 85 -22.43 31.55 10.44
CA HIS A 85 -21.27 32.32 10.89
C HIS A 85 -20.66 33.15 9.75
N GLU A 86 -21.31 34.25 9.38
CA GLU A 86 -20.87 35.11 8.26
C GLU A 86 -19.44 35.65 8.41
N ASN A 87 -18.98 35.83 9.64
CA ASN A 87 -17.62 36.24 9.99
C ASN A 87 -16.54 35.24 9.55
N PHE A 88 -16.90 33.98 9.26
CA PHE A 88 -15.98 32.98 8.72
C PHE A 88 -15.80 33.05 7.20
N ARG A 89 -16.73 33.68 6.46
CA ARG A 89 -16.63 33.83 4.99
C ARG A 89 -15.26 34.39 4.55
N PRO A 90 -14.77 35.54 5.06
CA PRO A 90 -13.47 36.07 4.63
C PRO A 90 -12.29 35.18 5.00
N ILE A 91 -12.36 34.48 6.15
CA ILE A 91 -11.27 33.60 6.60
C ILE A 91 -11.18 32.37 5.71
N PHE A 92 -12.29 31.67 5.49
CA PHE A 92 -12.31 30.44 4.69
C PHE A 92 -11.97 30.72 3.22
N LEU A 93 -12.53 31.79 2.65
CA LEU A 93 -12.25 32.16 1.27
C LEU A 93 -10.78 32.51 1.07
N ARG A 94 -10.22 33.37 1.93
CA ARG A 94 -8.81 33.76 1.85
C ARG A 94 -7.91 32.53 1.95
N THR A 95 -8.20 31.67 2.92
CA THR A 95 -7.45 30.45 3.17
C THR A 95 -7.47 29.51 1.98
N ALA A 96 -8.65 29.27 1.39
CA ALA A 96 -8.79 28.42 0.22
C ALA A 96 -7.96 28.96 -0.96
N VAL A 97 -7.98 30.28 -1.18
CA VAL A 97 -7.21 30.92 -2.27
C VAL A 97 -5.70 30.88 -2.02
N GLU A 98 -5.26 31.16 -0.80
CA GLU A 98 -3.84 31.13 -0.41
C GLU A 98 -3.26 29.70 -0.44
N GLN A 99 -3.98 28.71 0.08
CA GLN A 99 -3.56 27.30 0.04
C GLN A 99 -3.55 26.76 -1.38
N ARG A 100 -4.51 27.16 -2.23
CA ARG A 100 -4.50 26.84 -3.66
C ARG A 100 -3.26 27.38 -4.35
N HIS A 101 -2.89 28.61 -4.01
CA HIS A 101 -1.68 29.23 -4.52
C HIS A 101 -0.42 28.48 -4.09
N GLN A 102 -0.30 28.12 -2.81
CA GLN A 102 0.81 27.31 -2.30
C GLN A 102 0.93 25.97 -3.03
N ALA A 103 -0.19 25.27 -3.22
CA ALA A 103 -0.22 24.00 -3.97
C ALA A 103 0.24 24.19 -5.43
N LEU A 104 -0.24 25.23 -6.13
CA LEU A 104 0.18 25.54 -7.50
C LEU A 104 1.67 25.93 -7.58
N CYS A 105 2.20 26.64 -6.59
CA CYS A 105 3.62 26.97 -6.52
C CYS A 105 4.50 25.72 -6.35
N LEU A 106 4.12 24.81 -5.43
CA LEU A 106 4.82 23.55 -5.25
C LEU A 106 4.74 22.70 -6.53
N TYR A 107 3.56 22.60 -7.13
CA TYR A 107 3.36 21.91 -8.40
C TYR A 107 4.28 22.44 -9.50
N ALA A 108 4.32 23.77 -9.70
CA ALA A 108 5.17 24.39 -10.71
C ALA A 108 6.67 24.17 -10.44
N SER A 109 7.07 24.14 -9.16
CA SER A 109 8.45 23.83 -8.75
C SER A 109 8.82 22.38 -9.08
N LEU A 110 7.97 21.43 -8.71
CA LEU A 110 8.18 20.00 -9.00
C LEU A 110 8.16 19.71 -10.50
N GLN A 111 7.28 20.37 -11.26
CA GLN A 111 7.24 20.24 -12.72
C GLN A 111 8.57 20.64 -13.35
N LYS A 112 9.20 21.72 -12.86
CA LYS A 112 10.56 22.12 -13.29
C LYS A 112 11.60 21.08 -12.92
N LYS A 113 11.53 20.48 -11.72
CA LYS A 113 12.42 19.40 -11.29
C LYS A 113 12.27 18.15 -12.18
N CYS A 114 11.05 17.74 -12.51
CA CYS A 114 10.80 16.61 -13.42
C CYS A 114 11.41 16.86 -14.81
N MET A 115 11.20 18.07 -15.36
CA MET A 115 11.81 18.45 -16.65
C MET A 115 13.33 18.51 -16.56
N LEU A 116 13.89 19.04 -15.47
CA LEU A 116 15.33 19.09 -15.25
C LEU A 116 15.94 17.68 -15.21
N LEU A 117 15.36 16.76 -14.44
CA LEU A 117 15.83 15.37 -14.37
C LEU A 117 15.80 14.71 -15.74
N HIS A 118 14.67 14.83 -16.45
CA HIS A 118 14.51 14.19 -17.76
C HIS A 118 15.50 14.73 -18.79
N ASN A 119 15.57 16.06 -18.95
CA ASN A 119 16.48 16.69 -19.90
C ASN A 119 17.95 16.42 -19.53
N ALA A 120 18.30 16.45 -18.24
CA ALA A 120 19.65 16.17 -17.79
C ALA A 120 20.04 14.72 -18.10
N ALA A 121 19.20 13.74 -17.78
CA ALA A 121 19.48 12.34 -18.05
C ALA A 121 19.65 12.05 -19.56
N GLU A 122 18.75 12.56 -20.42
CA GLU A 122 18.90 12.41 -21.87
C GLU A 122 20.18 13.08 -22.40
N THR A 123 20.44 14.31 -21.97
CA THR A 123 21.62 15.07 -22.41
C THR A 123 22.91 14.38 -21.98
N LEU A 124 23.02 14.02 -20.70
CA LEU A 124 24.22 13.40 -20.13
C LEU A 124 24.48 12.02 -20.73
N TYR A 125 23.43 11.22 -20.97
CA TYR A 125 23.59 9.91 -21.61
C TYR A 125 24.00 10.04 -23.08
N SER A 126 23.43 11.00 -23.82
CA SER A 126 23.89 11.28 -25.19
C SER A 126 25.34 11.77 -25.21
N GLU A 127 25.75 12.59 -24.25
CA GLU A 127 27.13 13.04 -24.09
C GLU A 127 28.08 11.88 -23.76
N TYR A 128 27.65 10.93 -22.91
CA TYR A 128 28.40 9.71 -22.63
C TYR A 128 28.66 8.91 -23.90
N LYS A 129 27.61 8.64 -24.70
CA LYS A 129 27.72 7.93 -25.98
C LYS A 129 28.68 8.61 -26.97
N ASN A 130 28.59 9.94 -27.06
CA ASN A 130 29.48 10.72 -27.92
C ASN A 130 30.93 10.61 -27.45
N LEU A 131 31.19 10.70 -26.14
CA LEU A 131 32.54 10.57 -25.57
C LEU A 131 33.10 9.16 -25.73
N CYS A 132 32.30 8.10 -25.57
CA CYS A 132 32.70 6.72 -25.88
C CYS A 132 33.15 6.60 -27.35
N SER A 133 32.36 7.16 -28.26
CA SER A 133 32.65 7.15 -29.70
C SER A 133 33.94 7.93 -30.04
N GLU A 134 34.10 9.14 -29.51
CA GLU A 134 35.29 9.98 -29.72
C GLU A 134 36.57 9.35 -29.16
N LYS A 135 36.47 8.68 -28.01
CA LYS A 135 37.61 8.07 -27.31
C LYS A 135 37.81 6.59 -27.68
N LEU A 136 37.04 6.05 -28.62
CA LEU A 136 37.06 4.64 -29.05
C LEU A 136 36.97 3.66 -27.87
N LEU A 137 36.03 3.93 -26.95
CA LEU A 137 35.71 3.07 -25.81
C LEU A 137 34.44 2.28 -26.12
N ASP A 138 34.38 1.05 -25.61
CA ASP A 138 33.16 0.26 -25.67
C ASP A 138 32.07 0.95 -24.83
N GLU A 139 30.91 1.20 -25.45
CA GLU A 139 29.74 1.72 -24.75
C GLU A 139 29.24 0.65 -23.76
N GLN A 140 29.04 1.06 -22.51
CA GLN A 140 28.33 0.22 -21.55
C GLN A 140 26.83 0.40 -21.77
N ASP A 141 26.13 -0.71 -21.96
CA ASP A 141 24.67 -0.71 -22.08
C ASP A 141 24.05 -0.12 -20.81
N PHE A 142 23.12 0.81 -20.99
CA PHE A 142 22.32 1.36 -19.91
C PHE A 142 20.82 1.28 -20.25
N PRO A 143 20.22 0.07 -20.15
CA PRO A 143 18.85 -0.21 -20.61
C PRO A 143 17.78 0.68 -19.98
N ARG A 144 18.05 1.23 -18.78
CA ARG A 144 17.17 2.19 -18.09
C ARG A 144 16.80 3.37 -18.98
N MET A 145 17.71 3.83 -19.84
CA MET A 145 17.46 4.94 -20.75
C MET A 145 16.56 4.58 -21.94
N GLU A 146 16.44 3.29 -22.31
CA GLU A 146 15.55 2.86 -23.40
C GLU A 146 14.07 2.94 -22.98
N GLN A 147 13.80 2.69 -21.70
CA GLN A 147 12.46 2.75 -21.10
C GLN A 147 12.19 4.10 -20.41
N PHE A 148 13.18 4.98 -20.35
CA PHE A 148 13.05 6.28 -19.70
C PHE A 148 12.22 7.23 -20.55
N ALA A 149 11.01 7.54 -20.07
CA ALA A 149 10.09 8.44 -20.75
C ALA A 149 9.80 9.68 -19.91
N ALA A 150 9.47 10.78 -20.61
CA ALA A 150 8.94 11.97 -19.97
C ALA A 150 7.63 11.67 -19.23
N LEU A 151 7.46 12.24 -18.04
CA LEU A 151 6.26 12.09 -17.23
C LEU A 151 5.01 12.56 -17.99
N LYS A 152 4.10 11.64 -18.27
CA LYS A 152 2.77 11.95 -18.79
C LYS A 152 1.79 12.18 -17.65
N MET A 153 1.69 13.44 -17.24
CA MET A 153 0.76 13.86 -16.19
C MET A 153 -0.69 13.51 -16.53
N GLN A 154 -1.39 12.85 -15.59
CA GLN A 154 -2.84 12.66 -15.62
C GLN A 154 -3.53 13.87 -14.99
N HIS A 155 -3.07 14.31 -13.81
CA HIS A 155 -3.64 15.45 -13.08
C HIS A 155 -2.83 16.73 -13.38
N ARG A 156 -3.07 17.32 -14.56
CA ARG A 156 -2.35 18.51 -15.05
C ARG A 156 -2.92 19.81 -14.54
N ALA A 157 -2.04 20.71 -14.07
CA ALA A 157 -2.36 22.12 -13.89
C ALA A 157 -1.85 22.92 -15.09
N GLU A 158 -2.70 23.77 -15.64
CA GLU A 158 -2.38 24.56 -16.81
C GLU A 158 -1.61 25.83 -16.44
N ASN A 159 -0.75 26.31 -17.35
CA ASN A 159 0.07 27.51 -17.10
C ASN A 159 -0.79 28.75 -16.79
N TRP A 160 -1.97 28.86 -17.40
CA TRP A 160 -2.89 29.96 -17.12
C TRP A 160 -3.48 29.89 -15.70
N GLU A 161 -3.63 28.71 -15.10
CA GLU A 161 -4.11 28.55 -13.71
C GLU A 161 -3.06 29.07 -12.72
N ILE A 162 -1.79 28.76 -12.98
CA ILE A 162 -0.64 29.24 -12.19
C ILE A 162 -0.54 30.77 -12.33
N ALA A 163 -0.62 31.30 -13.55
CA ALA A 163 -0.58 32.74 -13.80
C ALA A 163 -1.77 33.48 -13.16
N ASN A 164 -2.97 32.91 -13.27
CA ASN A 164 -4.18 33.42 -12.63
C ASN A 164 -4.02 33.47 -11.11
N SER A 165 -3.56 32.37 -10.50
CA SER A 165 -3.35 32.30 -9.05
C SER A 165 -2.32 33.32 -8.57
N ASN A 166 -1.19 33.45 -9.27
CA ASN A 166 -0.18 34.47 -8.98
C ASN A 166 -0.76 35.89 -9.03
N SER A 167 -1.47 36.24 -10.10
CA SER A 167 -2.06 37.58 -10.27
C SER A 167 -3.12 37.87 -9.19
N LEU A 168 -3.98 36.88 -8.91
CA LEU A 168 -5.02 37.01 -7.90
C LEU A 168 -4.43 37.28 -6.51
N VAL A 169 -3.49 36.45 -6.06
CA VAL A 169 -2.93 36.54 -4.71
C VAL A 169 -2.04 37.77 -4.52
N ARG A 170 -1.26 38.14 -5.55
CA ARG A 170 -0.31 39.25 -5.45
C ARG A 170 -0.95 40.62 -5.64
N SER A 171 -1.97 40.72 -6.50
CA SER A 171 -2.43 42.03 -7.00
C SER A 171 -3.91 42.33 -6.72
N TYR A 172 -4.78 41.31 -6.61
CA TYR A 172 -6.24 41.53 -6.61
C TYR A 172 -7.00 40.76 -5.51
N LEU A 173 -6.30 40.24 -4.51
CA LEU A 173 -6.88 39.36 -3.49
C LEU A 173 -7.97 40.10 -2.70
N LYS A 174 -7.74 41.37 -2.36
CA LYS A 174 -8.66 42.17 -1.56
C LYS A 174 -9.97 42.43 -2.30
N GLU A 175 -9.89 42.84 -3.55
CA GLU A 175 -11.03 43.13 -4.43
C GLU A 175 -11.85 41.87 -4.69
N TYR A 176 -11.17 40.76 -4.98
CA TYR A 176 -11.81 39.46 -5.16
C TYR A 176 -12.55 39.02 -3.90
N MET A 177 -11.91 39.10 -2.73
CA MET A 177 -12.55 38.76 -1.45
C MET A 177 -13.78 39.62 -1.20
N GLN A 178 -13.68 40.93 -1.39
CA GLN A 178 -14.81 41.86 -1.20
C GLN A 178 -16.01 41.55 -2.09
N LEU A 179 -15.80 40.99 -3.28
CA LEU A 179 -16.87 40.57 -4.16
C LEU A 179 -17.49 39.25 -3.70
N MET A 180 -16.66 38.23 -3.47
CA MET A 180 -17.13 36.86 -3.25
C MET A 180 -17.82 36.67 -1.90
N ILE A 181 -17.48 37.44 -0.86
CA ILE A 181 -18.11 37.32 0.46
C ILE A 181 -19.53 37.94 0.53
N LYS A 182 -19.97 38.65 -0.51
CA LYS A 182 -21.29 39.33 -0.54
C LYS A 182 -22.46 38.35 -0.66
N ASP A 183 -22.22 37.17 -1.20
CA ASP A 183 -23.24 36.14 -1.41
C ASP A 183 -22.69 34.77 -0.99
N ASP A 184 -23.53 33.97 -0.34
CA ASP A 184 -23.16 32.63 0.13
C ASP A 184 -22.79 31.69 -1.00
N SER A 185 -23.51 31.75 -2.11
CA SER A 185 -23.27 30.85 -3.25
C SER A 185 -21.97 31.22 -3.94
N LEU A 186 -21.67 32.51 -4.08
CA LEU A 186 -20.37 32.98 -4.57
C LEU A 186 -19.22 32.53 -3.65
N CYS A 187 -19.34 32.75 -2.35
CA CYS A 187 -18.30 32.40 -1.39
C CYS A 187 -18.03 30.88 -1.35
N VAL A 188 -19.09 30.08 -1.19
CA VAL A 188 -19.00 28.61 -1.18
C VAL A 188 -18.48 28.10 -2.53
N GLY A 189 -18.99 28.65 -3.64
CA GLY A 189 -18.54 28.29 -4.99
C GLY A 189 -17.04 28.49 -5.16
N ALA A 190 -16.51 29.67 -4.83
CA ALA A 190 -15.09 29.96 -4.90
C ALA A 190 -14.23 29.06 -4.03
N ILE A 191 -14.67 28.76 -2.79
CA ILE A 191 -13.95 27.86 -1.89
C ILE A 191 -13.91 26.45 -2.49
N MET A 192 -15.05 25.96 -3.00
CA MET A 192 -15.13 24.61 -3.56
C MET A 192 -14.38 24.47 -4.88
N GLU A 193 -14.36 25.50 -5.73
CA GLU A 193 -13.52 25.55 -6.92
C GLU A 193 -12.04 25.52 -6.56
N ALA A 194 -11.64 26.31 -5.56
CA ALA A 194 -10.27 26.28 -5.05
C ALA A 194 -9.90 24.90 -4.48
N ALA A 195 -10.80 24.27 -3.72
CA ALA A 195 -10.62 22.93 -3.18
C ALA A 195 -10.49 21.86 -4.28
N ALA A 196 -11.32 21.91 -5.32
CA ALA A 196 -11.26 20.99 -6.45
C ALA A 196 -9.94 21.13 -7.22
N GLN A 197 -9.49 22.37 -7.47
CA GLN A 197 -8.19 22.64 -8.08
C GLN A 197 -7.05 22.13 -7.19
N MET A 198 -7.07 22.44 -5.88
CA MET A 198 -6.08 21.96 -4.91
C MET A 198 -5.97 20.44 -4.92
N ARG A 199 -7.09 19.73 -4.97
CA ARG A 199 -7.13 18.27 -4.99
C ARG A 199 -6.45 17.71 -6.24
N ARG A 200 -6.85 18.17 -7.42
CA ARG A 200 -6.24 17.78 -8.70
C ARG A 200 -4.73 18.07 -8.70
N VAL A 201 -4.35 19.28 -8.28
CA VAL A 201 -2.94 19.71 -8.21
C VAL A 201 -2.15 18.85 -7.23
N THR A 202 -2.73 18.49 -6.08
CA THR A 202 -2.12 17.59 -5.09
C THR A 202 -1.89 16.19 -5.67
N GLN A 203 -2.86 15.63 -6.41
CA GLN A 203 -2.68 14.34 -7.07
C GLN A 203 -1.53 14.40 -8.08
N GLY A 204 -1.46 15.50 -8.85
CA GLY A 204 -0.34 15.73 -9.76
C GLY A 204 1.01 15.92 -9.03
N ILE A 205 1.02 16.55 -7.85
CA ILE A 205 2.21 16.59 -6.98
C ILE A 205 2.64 15.16 -6.62
N GLY A 206 1.70 14.29 -6.24
CA GLY A 206 1.97 12.87 -5.99
C GLY A 206 2.60 12.16 -7.19
N GLU A 207 2.03 12.34 -8.40
CA GLU A 207 2.61 11.79 -9.64
C GLU A 207 4.06 12.25 -9.87
N MET A 208 4.34 13.54 -9.66
CA MET A 208 5.67 14.11 -9.86
C MET A 208 6.66 13.65 -8.80
N VAL A 209 6.25 13.57 -7.53
CA VAL A 209 7.05 13.03 -6.44
C VAL A 209 7.40 11.57 -6.72
N ASN A 210 6.42 10.75 -7.12
CA ASN A 210 6.63 9.35 -7.49
C ASN A 210 7.58 9.24 -8.69
N TYR A 211 7.40 10.06 -9.73
CA TYR A 211 8.29 10.08 -10.90
C TYR A 211 9.74 10.43 -10.52
N LEU A 212 9.93 11.46 -9.70
CA LEU A 212 11.25 11.87 -9.23
C LEU A 212 11.89 10.77 -8.38
N GLN A 213 11.15 10.16 -7.46
CA GLN A 213 11.66 9.05 -6.64
C GLN A 213 12.04 7.84 -7.49
N TYR A 214 11.21 7.47 -8.46
CA TYR A 214 11.44 6.33 -9.35
C TYR A 214 12.66 6.52 -10.27
N ASN A 215 12.90 7.76 -10.73
CA ASN A 215 13.88 8.04 -11.77
C ASN A 215 15.14 8.76 -11.27
N ARG A 216 15.21 9.22 -10.01
CA ARG A 216 16.42 9.91 -9.49
C ARG A 216 17.66 9.01 -9.60
N ASP A 217 17.46 7.71 -9.44
CA ASP A 217 18.54 6.73 -9.46
C ASP A 217 19.17 6.59 -10.87
N ILE A 218 18.52 7.10 -11.92
CA ILE A 218 19.11 7.18 -13.27
C ILE A 218 20.36 8.07 -13.28
N LEU A 219 20.37 9.16 -12.50
CA LEU A 219 21.54 10.05 -12.43
C LEU A 219 22.57 9.54 -11.43
N PHE A 220 22.14 9.06 -10.25
CA PHE A 220 23.02 8.56 -9.19
C PHE A 220 22.30 7.56 -8.30
N SER A 221 22.87 6.36 -8.15
CA SER A 221 22.30 5.24 -7.40
C SER A 221 23.34 4.56 -6.50
N ASP A 222 22.88 4.05 -5.36
CA ASP A 222 23.69 3.23 -4.46
C ASP A 222 24.03 1.85 -5.05
N SER A 223 23.37 1.43 -6.13
CA SER A 223 23.74 0.22 -6.89
C SER A 223 24.91 0.49 -7.84
N ARG A 224 25.32 1.75 -7.97
CA ARG A 224 26.27 2.24 -8.97
C ARG A 224 25.80 1.99 -10.40
N ASP A 225 24.49 1.80 -10.61
CA ASP A 225 23.83 1.63 -11.90
C ASP A 225 23.04 2.86 -12.40
N ASP A 226 23.82 3.88 -12.76
CA ASP A 226 23.38 5.24 -13.08
C ASP A 226 24.32 5.97 -14.07
N ILE A 227 23.94 7.14 -14.57
CA ILE A 227 24.77 7.87 -15.54
C ILE A 227 26.07 8.38 -14.89
N PHE A 228 26.07 8.75 -13.62
CA PHE A 228 27.27 9.20 -12.91
C PHE A 228 28.38 8.13 -12.94
N HIS A 229 28.03 6.89 -12.63
CA HIS A 229 28.98 5.79 -12.57
C HIS A 229 29.43 5.31 -13.97
N LEU A 230 28.67 5.58 -15.04
CA LEU A 230 29.15 5.39 -16.41
C LEU A 230 30.32 6.33 -16.73
N PHE A 231 30.17 7.61 -16.39
CA PHE A 231 31.27 8.59 -16.54
C PHE A 231 32.41 8.30 -15.58
N PHE A 232 32.11 7.83 -14.37
CA PHE A 232 33.12 7.45 -13.40
C PHE A 232 33.96 6.25 -13.86
N ALA A 233 33.34 5.19 -14.37
CA ALA A 233 34.04 4.04 -14.96
C ALA A 233 34.91 4.47 -16.16
N MET A 234 34.40 5.38 -17.00
CA MET A 234 35.17 5.98 -18.08
C MET A 234 36.40 6.76 -17.55
N ALA A 235 36.25 7.51 -16.45
CA ALA A 235 37.36 8.22 -15.81
C ALA A 235 38.43 7.24 -15.27
N VAL A 236 38.02 6.14 -14.64
CA VAL A 236 38.94 5.07 -14.20
C VAL A 236 39.73 4.52 -15.37
N GLN A 237 39.04 4.12 -16.45
CA GLN A 237 39.68 3.53 -17.63
C GLN A 237 40.66 4.50 -18.32
N GLN A 238 40.29 5.78 -18.45
CA GLN A 238 41.13 6.83 -19.02
C GLN A 238 42.35 7.14 -18.13
N SER A 239 42.15 7.20 -16.81
CA SER A 239 43.20 7.46 -15.84
C SER A 239 44.26 6.35 -15.82
N GLN A 240 43.84 5.08 -15.89
CA GLN A 240 44.76 3.93 -16.02
C GLN A 240 45.59 3.99 -17.31
N LYS A 241 45.00 4.49 -18.40
CA LYS A 241 45.69 4.75 -19.68
C LYS A 241 46.51 6.05 -19.68
N LYS A 242 46.61 6.76 -18.54
CA LYS A 242 47.28 8.07 -18.37
C LYS A 242 46.77 9.16 -19.32
N GLN A 243 45.49 9.11 -19.68
CA GLN A 243 44.83 10.12 -20.51
C GLN A 243 44.20 11.23 -19.65
N ASP A 244 43.93 12.39 -20.27
CA ASP A 244 43.28 13.51 -19.58
C ASP A 244 41.80 13.23 -19.29
N ILE A 245 41.43 13.39 -18.01
CA ILE A 245 40.07 13.17 -17.48
C ILE A 245 39.36 14.49 -17.12
N SER A 246 39.94 15.65 -17.43
CA SER A 246 39.41 16.97 -17.04
C SER A 246 37.98 17.20 -17.54
N GLU A 247 37.70 16.79 -18.78
CA GLU A 247 36.35 16.91 -19.36
C GLU A 247 35.34 15.99 -18.65
N ILE A 248 35.73 14.76 -18.32
CA ILE A 248 34.89 13.79 -17.60
C ILE A 248 34.59 14.31 -16.19
N LYS A 249 35.60 14.84 -15.49
CA LYS A 249 35.41 15.48 -14.17
C LYS A 249 34.45 16.66 -14.21
N LYS A 250 34.51 17.49 -15.25
CA LYS A 250 33.56 18.60 -15.43
C LYS A 250 32.12 18.11 -15.57
N ARG A 251 31.90 16.98 -16.26
CA ARG A 251 30.57 16.36 -16.39
C ARG A 251 30.09 15.77 -15.08
N LEU A 252 30.94 15.08 -14.32
CA LEU A 252 30.62 14.59 -12.98
C LEU A 252 30.21 15.74 -12.04
N LEU A 253 30.95 16.85 -12.03
CA LEU A 253 30.58 18.04 -11.24
C LEU A 253 29.25 18.66 -11.68
N ASN A 254 28.97 18.68 -12.98
CA ASN A 254 27.67 19.14 -13.50
C ASN A 254 26.52 18.24 -13.02
N MET A 255 26.73 16.92 -12.94
CA MET A 255 25.72 16.01 -12.38
C MET A 255 25.45 16.32 -10.91
N VAL A 256 26.48 16.58 -10.12
CA VAL A 256 26.33 16.96 -8.71
C VAL A 256 25.56 18.28 -8.55
N ASP A 257 25.79 19.26 -9.44
CA ASP A 257 24.99 20.51 -9.48
C ASP A 257 23.52 20.24 -9.85
N VAL A 258 23.26 19.36 -10.81
CA VAL A 258 21.89 18.91 -11.15
C VAL A 258 21.24 18.21 -9.97
N MET A 259 21.94 17.28 -9.30
CA MET A 259 21.45 16.58 -8.12
C MET A 259 21.10 17.55 -6.98
N THR A 260 21.94 18.56 -6.77
CA THR A 260 21.71 19.63 -5.79
C THR A 260 20.45 20.44 -6.12
N LYS A 261 20.23 20.78 -7.39
CA LYS A 261 19.01 21.49 -7.85
C LYS A 261 17.75 20.64 -7.75
N LEU A 262 17.87 19.33 -7.96
CA LEU A 262 16.76 18.40 -7.81
C LEU A 262 16.34 18.28 -6.34
N ASP A 263 17.31 18.25 -5.41
CA ASP A 263 17.03 18.20 -3.96
C ASP A 263 16.10 17.02 -3.61
N VAL A 264 16.45 15.84 -4.15
CA VAL A 264 15.72 14.56 -3.96
C VAL A 264 16.64 13.43 -3.45
N TYR A 265 17.94 13.70 -3.33
CA TYR A 265 18.96 12.76 -2.84
C TYR A 265 19.21 12.99 -1.36
N ASP A 266 19.56 11.94 -0.64
CA ASP A 266 19.88 12.10 0.78
C ASP A 266 21.27 12.71 0.99
N LYS A 267 21.55 13.14 2.23
CA LYS A 267 22.81 13.79 2.59
C LYS A 267 24.03 12.88 2.39
N LYS A 268 23.85 11.56 2.51
CA LYS A 268 24.93 10.57 2.37
C LYS A 268 25.27 10.39 0.89
N GLN A 269 24.27 10.22 0.03
CA GLN A 269 24.42 10.13 -1.43
C GLN A 269 25.08 11.40 -2.00
N MET A 270 24.65 12.58 -1.55
CA MET A 270 25.27 13.84 -1.94
C MET A 270 26.75 13.91 -1.50
N ALA A 271 27.05 13.52 -0.25
CA ALA A 271 28.42 13.50 0.25
C ALA A 271 29.32 12.54 -0.54
N GLU A 272 28.82 11.35 -0.85
CA GLU A 272 29.52 10.34 -1.65
C GLU A 272 29.81 10.86 -3.06
N ALA A 273 28.81 11.43 -3.74
CA ALA A 273 29.00 12.00 -5.08
C ALA A 273 30.05 13.12 -5.09
N HIS A 274 30.05 13.99 -4.08
CA HIS A 274 31.07 15.04 -3.91
C HIS A 274 32.47 14.45 -3.66
N GLU A 275 32.60 13.46 -2.78
CA GLU A 275 33.87 12.81 -2.46
C GLU A 275 34.48 12.13 -3.70
N LEU A 276 33.64 11.43 -4.48
CA LEU A 276 34.03 10.76 -5.73
C LEU A 276 34.50 11.75 -6.81
N CYS A 277 33.97 12.98 -6.82
CA CYS A 277 34.39 14.02 -7.77
C CYS A 277 35.68 14.74 -7.38
N GLU A 278 35.82 15.11 -6.10
CA GLU A 278 36.88 16.02 -5.64
C GLU A 278 38.14 15.28 -5.16
N ASN A 279 37.99 14.17 -4.44
CA ASN A 279 39.07 13.57 -3.65
C ASN A 279 39.47 12.15 -4.08
N TYR A 280 38.83 11.60 -5.12
CA TYR A 280 39.01 10.21 -5.52
C TYR A 280 40.21 9.99 -6.45
N ASP A 281 40.97 8.93 -6.19
CA ASP A 281 42.08 8.46 -7.00
C ASP A 281 41.61 7.35 -7.96
N PHE A 282 41.27 7.76 -9.18
CA PHE A 282 40.78 6.90 -10.28
C PHE A 282 41.76 5.80 -10.72
N THR A 283 42.99 5.76 -10.21
CA THR A 283 43.99 4.73 -10.58
C THR A 283 43.86 3.42 -9.82
N LYS A 284 42.98 3.33 -8.81
CA LYS A 284 42.93 2.20 -7.85
C LYS A 284 41.78 1.21 -8.01
N GLU A 285 40.83 1.44 -8.92
CA GLU A 285 39.59 0.64 -9.02
C GLU A 285 39.59 -0.30 -10.24
N SER A 286 39.01 -1.50 -10.08
CA SER A 286 38.77 -2.46 -11.18
C SER A 286 37.38 -2.25 -11.80
N GLU A 287 37.26 -2.45 -13.12
CA GLU A 287 36.04 -2.19 -13.93
C GLU A 287 34.75 -2.81 -13.37
N GLY A 288 33.63 -2.08 -13.54
CA GLY A 288 32.33 -2.36 -12.94
C GLY A 288 31.19 -2.72 -13.90
N ARG A 289 30.00 -2.87 -13.27
CA ARG A 289 28.67 -3.27 -13.74
C ARG A 289 28.51 -4.66 -14.36
N ILE A 290 27.44 -5.30 -13.89
CA ILE A 290 26.99 -6.64 -14.24
C ILE A 290 25.97 -6.53 -15.38
N ASN A 291 26.27 -7.12 -16.54
CA ASN A 291 25.27 -7.32 -17.58
C ASN A 291 24.53 -8.62 -17.28
N ILE A 292 23.32 -8.53 -16.71
CA ILE A 292 22.53 -9.68 -16.25
C ILE A 292 22.28 -10.70 -17.35
N MET A 293 22.10 -10.26 -18.61
CA MET A 293 21.88 -11.17 -19.74
C MET A 293 23.11 -12.00 -20.10
N ARG A 294 24.29 -11.57 -19.66
CA ARG A 294 25.56 -12.29 -19.84
C ARG A 294 26.00 -13.02 -18.57
N GLU A 295 25.26 -12.87 -17.48
CA GLU A 295 25.55 -13.56 -16.23
C GLU A 295 24.75 -14.84 -16.09
N ASP A 296 25.42 -15.84 -15.54
CA ASP A 296 24.77 -17.05 -15.06
C ASP A 296 24.02 -16.72 -13.76
N CYS A 297 22.78 -16.25 -13.91
CA CYS A 297 21.92 -15.82 -12.80
C CYS A 297 21.66 -16.95 -11.79
N ILE A 298 21.45 -18.18 -12.29
CA ILE A 298 21.26 -19.36 -11.46
C ILE A 298 22.50 -19.62 -10.61
N ALA A 299 23.68 -19.64 -11.23
CA ALA A 299 24.93 -19.83 -10.51
C ALA A 299 25.14 -18.71 -9.48
N HIS A 300 24.93 -17.44 -9.86
CA HIS A 300 25.06 -16.30 -8.96
C HIS A 300 24.18 -16.42 -7.70
N ILE A 301 22.90 -16.77 -7.88
CA ILE A 301 21.95 -16.95 -6.76
C ILE A 301 22.36 -18.14 -5.88
N MET A 302 22.74 -19.26 -6.50
CA MET A 302 23.09 -20.48 -5.76
C MET A 302 24.46 -20.38 -5.06
N GLU A 303 25.44 -19.72 -5.65
CA GLU A 303 26.73 -19.41 -5.01
C GLU A 303 26.53 -18.46 -3.83
N TYR A 304 25.66 -17.46 -3.98
CA TYR A 304 25.24 -16.62 -2.86
C TYR A 304 24.58 -17.46 -1.75
N ALA A 305 23.77 -18.46 -2.10
CA ALA A 305 23.19 -19.39 -1.12
C ALA A 305 24.17 -20.45 -0.57
N GLY A 306 25.43 -20.47 -1.04
CA GLY A 306 26.49 -21.36 -0.56
C GLY A 306 26.50 -22.77 -1.18
N TYR A 307 25.96 -22.93 -2.38
CA TYR A 307 25.99 -24.21 -3.10
C TYR A 307 27.32 -24.40 -3.87
N GLY A 308 27.73 -25.66 -4.02
CA GLY A 308 28.88 -26.05 -4.84
C GLY A 308 28.51 -26.23 -6.31
N SER A 309 29.53 -26.22 -7.18
CA SER A 309 29.39 -26.27 -8.64
C SER A 309 28.58 -27.46 -9.17
N ASP A 310 28.66 -28.64 -8.55
CA ASP A 310 27.90 -29.82 -8.98
C ASP A 310 26.39 -29.62 -8.81
N MET A 311 25.96 -29.08 -7.66
CA MET A 311 24.54 -28.81 -7.40
C MET A 311 24.00 -27.70 -8.30
N ILE A 312 24.84 -26.71 -8.62
CA ILE A 312 24.50 -25.63 -9.55
C ILE A 312 24.24 -26.21 -10.94
N ARG A 313 25.15 -27.04 -11.45
CA ARG A 313 25.00 -27.71 -12.75
C ARG A 313 23.74 -28.58 -12.82
N ASP A 314 23.46 -29.34 -11.75
CA ASP A 314 22.29 -30.22 -11.69
C ASP A 314 20.99 -29.40 -11.73
N PHE A 315 20.91 -28.31 -10.97
CA PHE A 315 19.74 -27.44 -10.99
C PHE A 315 19.56 -26.71 -12.32
N HIS A 316 20.66 -26.25 -12.93
CA HIS A 316 20.68 -25.73 -14.31
C HIS A 316 20.04 -26.70 -15.30
N SER A 317 20.46 -27.97 -15.24
CA SER A 317 19.92 -29.00 -16.13
C SER A 317 18.41 -29.19 -15.94
N ILE A 318 17.92 -29.15 -14.71
CA ILE A 318 16.48 -29.30 -14.41
C ILE A 318 15.68 -28.10 -14.94
N VAL A 319 16.18 -26.87 -14.76
CA VAL A 319 15.52 -25.66 -15.27
C VAL A 319 15.50 -25.65 -16.80
N GLN A 320 16.60 -26.05 -17.44
CA GLN A 320 16.69 -26.15 -18.89
C GLN A 320 15.73 -27.20 -19.45
N GLN A 321 15.68 -28.40 -18.85
CA GLN A 321 14.71 -29.44 -19.22
C GLN A 321 13.27 -28.96 -19.08
N TYR A 322 12.99 -28.16 -18.04
CA TYR A 322 11.67 -27.59 -17.83
C TYR A 322 11.29 -26.58 -18.92
N ARG A 323 12.24 -25.73 -19.34
CA ARG A 323 12.05 -24.75 -20.42
C ARG A 323 11.88 -25.39 -21.80
N GLU A 324 12.60 -26.47 -22.06
CA GLU A 324 12.54 -27.21 -23.34
C GLU A 324 11.23 -28.00 -23.51
N LEU A 325 10.36 -28.04 -22.49
CA LEU A 325 9.04 -28.65 -22.62
C LEU A 325 8.19 -27.92 -23.68
N PRO A 326 7.42 -28.67 -24.50
CA PRO A 326 6.49 -28.06 -25.45
C PRO A 326 5.42 -27.17 -24.79
N ASP A 327 5.06 -27.51 -23.55
CA ASP A 327 4.15 -26.75 -22.70
C ASP A 327 4.60 -26.88 -21.23
N MET A 328 5.24 -25.83 -20.72
CA MET A 328 5.69 -25.70 -19.33
C MET A 328 4.54 -25.78 -18.32
N MET A 329 3.31 -25.52 -18.76
CA MET A 329 2.08 -25.55 -17.98
C MET A 329 1.31 -26.87 -18.13
N SER A 330 1.89 -27.85 -18.84
CA SER A 330 1.27 -29.17 -18.98
C SER A 330 1.03 -29.83 -17.63
N THR A 331 -0.08 -30.56 -17.54
CA THR A 331 -0.40 -31.41 -16.38
C THR A 331 0.13 -32.84 -16.52
N ASP A 332 1.06 -33.09 -17.43
CA ASP A 332 1.70 -34.40 -17.58
C ASP A 332 2.63 -34.73 -16.41
N ASN A 333 2.96 -36.02 -16.26
CA ASN A 333 3.77 -36.50 -15.13
C ASN A 333 5.19 -35.91 -15.15
N GLU A 334 5.80 -35.77 -16.33
CA GLU A 334 7.15 -35.21 -16.50
C GLU A 334 7.19 -33.74 -16.05
N ALA A 335 6.32 -32.89 -16.62
CA ALA A 335 6.23 -31.49 -16.24
C ALA A 335 5.90 -31.31 -14.74
N ARG A 336 5.01 -32.15 -14.18
CA ARG A 336 4.71 -32.15 -12.74
C ARG A 336 5.92 -32.55 -11.88
N GLN A 337 6.74 -33.48 -12.34
CA GLN A 337 7.93 -33.93 -11.62
C GLN A 337 9.01 -32.83 -11.61
N LEU A 338 9.30 -32.24 -12.77
CA LEU A 338 10.23 -31.13 -12.91
C LEU A 338 9.83 -29.95 -12.00
N ARG A 339 8.56 -29.51 -12.06
CA ARG A 339 8.08 -28.43 -11.18
C ARG A 339 8.24 -28.75 -9.70
N ARG A 340 8.02 -30.01 -9.27
CA ARG A 340 8.21 -30.40 -7.86
C ARG A 340 9.68 -30.33 -7.44
N GLU A 341 10.58 -30.78 -8.30
CA GLU A 341 12.03 -30.74 -8.04
C GLU A 341 12.53 -29.29 -7.98
N ILE A 342 12.16 -28.46 -8.97
CA ILE A 342 12.46 -27.03 -8.99
C ILE A 342 11.91 -26.36 -7.73
N THR A 343 10.66 -26.62 -7.38
CA THR A 343 10.02 -26.02 -6.20
C THR A 343 10.77 -26.35 -4.91
N LYS A 344 11.18 -27.62 -4.75
CA LYS A 344 11.93 -28.06 -3.57
C LYS A 344 13.27 -27.33 -3.45
N VAL A 345 14.01 -27.24 -4.55
CA VAL A 345 15.34 -26.60 -4.56
C VAL A 345 15.21 -25.09 -4.40
N PHE A 346 14.24 -24.46 -5.07
CA PHE A 346 13.97 -23.02 -4.97
C PHE A 346 13.80 -22.53 -3.53
N TYR A 347 12.94 -23.18 -2.73
CA TYR A 347 12.71 -22.75 -1.35
C TYR A 347 13.89 -23.06 -0.41
N ASP A 348 14.70 -24.10 -0.72
CA ASP A 348 15.95 -24.36 0.00
C ASP A 348 16.98 -23.26 -0.28
N ILE A 349 17.14 -22.88 -1.56
CA ILE A 349 17.97 -21.74 -1.99
C ILE A 349 17.49 -20.46 -1.29
N TYR A 350 16.19 -20.17 -1.35
CA TYR A 350 15.60 -18.97 -0.76
C TYR A 350 15.90 -18.88 0.74
N THR A 351 15.71 -19.99 1.47
CA THR A 351 15.98 -20.05 2.90
C THR A 351 17.45 -19.75 3.21
N LYS A 352 18.38 -20.38 2.49
CA LYS A 352 19.82 -20.19 2.73
C LYS A 352 20.28 -18.78 2.34
N ALA A 353 19.87 -18.30 1.17
CA ALA A 353 20.17 -16.96 0.70
C ALA A 353 19.63 -15.88 1.64
N PHE A 354 18.38 -16.03 2.10
CA PHE A 354 17.79 -15.08 3.05
C PHE A 354 18.57 -15.03 4.37
N MET A 355 18.95 -16.19 4.92
CA MET A 355 19.74 -16.20 6.17
C MET A 355 21.08 -15.51 5.97
N ARG A 356 21.75 -15.75 4.85
CA ARG A 356 23.00 -15.06 4.52
C ARG A 356 22.82 -13.55 4.41
N SER A 357 21.75 -13.08 3.78
CA SER A 357 21.51 -11.65 3.59
C SER A 357 21.28 -10.90 4.91
N VAL A 358 20.63 -11.53 5.89
CA VAL A 358 20.37 -10.92 7.20
C VAL A 358 21.49 -11.13 8.21
N GLU A 359 22.19 -12.27 8.19
CA GLU A 359 23.27 -12.61 9.14
C GLU A 359 24.60 -11.94 8.76
N GLU A 360 24.97 -11.91 7.48
CA GLU A 360 26.26 -11.36 7.03
C GLU A 360 26.21 -9.85 6.72
N LEU A 361 25.03 -9.23 6.79
CA LEU A 361 24.78 -7.82 6.44
C LEU A 361 25.31 -7.44 5.03
N VAL A 362 25.46 -8.42 4.14
CA VAL A 362 25.88 -8.19 2.75
C VAL A 362 24.68 -7.65 1.99
N LYS A 363 24.81 -6.41 1.47
CA LYS A 363 23.79 -5.81 0.61
C LYS A 363 23.54 -6.76 -0.57
N PRO A 364 22.31 -7.27 -0.76
CA PRO A 364 21.99 -8.14 -1.89
C PRO A 364 22.31 -7.44 -3.22
N SER A 365 22.90 -8.17 -4.18
CA SER A 365 23.02 -7.67 -5.54
C SER A 365 21.63 -7.50 -6.18
N PRO A 366 21.50 -6.74 -7.28
CA PRO A 366 20.22 -6.62 -7.98
C PRO A 366 19.61 -7.98 -8.37
N ILE A 367 20.42 -8.94 -8.84
CA ILE A 367 19.97 -10.32 -9.13
C ILE A 367 19.35 -10.96 -7.87
N MET A 368 19.99 -10.81 -6.72
CA MET A 368 19.45 -11.31 -5.46
C MET A 368 18.16 -10.58 -5.05
N MET A 369 18.05 -9.27 -5.30
CA MET A 369 16.81 -8.53 -5.05
C MET A 369 15.67 -9.01 -5.95
N MET A 370 15.95 -9.30 -7.23
CA MET A 370 14.96 -9.88 -8.15
C MET A 370 14.50 -11.26 -7.67
N PHE A 371 15.43 -12.11 -7.23
CA PHE A 371 15.10 -13.41 -6.67
C PHE A 371 14.22 -13.28 -5.41
N PHE A 372 14.64 -12.46 -4.45
CA PHE A 372 13.94 -12.34 -3.16
C PHE A 372 12.53 -11.75 -3.28
N ASN A 373 12.35 -10.72 -4.12
CA ASN A 373 11.10 -9.97 -4.17
C ASN A 373 10.16 -10.43 -5.29
N PHE A 374 10.71 -10.94 -6.40
CA PHE A 374 9.91 -11.27 -7.58
C PHE A 374 9.88 -12.77 -7.89
N GLY A 375 10.83 -13.57 -7.41
CA GLY A 375 10.89 -15.01 -7.75
C GLY A 375 11.66 -15.28 -9.05
N PHE A 376 12.51 -14.34 -9.46
CA PHE A 376 13.41 -14.47 -10.59
C PHE A 376 14.51 -15.51 -10.32
N MET A 377 14.83 -16.35 -11.31
CA MET A 377 15.99 -17.26 -11.25
C MET A 377 16.85 -17.20 -12.51
N ASP A 378 16.22 -17.06 -13.68
CA ASP A 378 16.90 -17.19 -14.95
C ASP A 378 16.34 -16.21 -16.00
N ALA A 379 17.25 -15.53 -16.71
CA ALA A 379 16.91 -14.53 -17.70
C ALA A 379 16.30 -15.14 -18.98
N GLU A 380 16.71 -16.35 -19.35
CA GLU A 380 16.24 -17.01 -20.55
C GLU A 380 14.84 -17.63 -20.39
N VAL A 381 14.48 -18.03 -19.16
CA VAL A 381 13.13 -18.49 -18.79
C VAL A 381 12.13 -17.33 -18.69
N LEU A 382 12.56 -16.18 -18.15
CA LEU A 382 11.70 -15.01 -18.00
C LEU A 382 11.55 -14.19 -19.29
N GLY A 383 12.56 -14.26 -20.16
CA GLY A 383 12.67 -13.47 -21.37
C GLY A 383 13.34 -12.11 -21.12
N GLU A 384 13.97 -11.57 -22.17
CA GLU A 384 14.81 -10.37 -22.10
C GLU A 384 14.03 -9.14 -21.63
N THR A 385 12.84 -8.92 -22.22
CA THR A 385 12.01 -7.75 -21.93
C THR A 385 11.60 -7.70 -20.45
N ASN A 386 11.11 -8.83 -19.92
CA ASN A 386 10.64 -8.92 -18.55
C ASN A 386 11.81 -8.88 -17.56
N THR A 387 12.94 -9.50 -17.89
CA THR A 387 14.15 -9.47 -17.05
C THR A 387 14.67 -8.04 -16.88
N ASN A 388 14.76 -7.28 -17.97
CA ASN A 388 15.15 -5.86 -17.91
C ASN A 388 14.15 -5.04 -17.08
N ALA A 389 12.85 -5.28 -17.26
CA ALA A 389 11.82 -4.60 -16.48
C ALA A 389 11.88 -4.92 -14.98
N LEU A 390 12.10 -6.19 -14.60
CA LEU A 390 12.28 -6.60 -13.21
C LEU A 390 13.54 -6.00 -12.59
N TYR A 391 14.64 -5.96 -13.35
CA TYR A 391 15.87 -5.34 -12.90
C TYR A 391 15.65 -3.86 -12.59
N ASN A 392 15.01 -3.12 -13.50
CA ASN A 392 14.65 -1.72 -13.29
C ASN A 392 13.74 -1.53 -12.06
N LEU A 393 12.86 -2.49 -11.80
CA LEU A 393 11.95 -2.47 -10.66
C LEU A 393 12.67 -2.66 -9.32
N THR A 394 13.89 -3.22 -9.30
CA THR A 394 14.67 -3.38 -8.05
C THR A 394 15.05 -2.04 -7.41
N ASP A 395 15.31 -1.02 -8.23
CA ASP A 395 15.56 0.35 -7.74
C ASP A 395 14.31 0.98 -7.12
N SER A 396 13.13 0.46 -7.47
CA SER A 396 11.82 0.98 -7.05
C SER A 396 11.10 0.08 -6.06
N LEU A 397 11.82 -0.77 -5.33
CA LEU A 397 11.25 -1.63 -4.29
C LEU A 397 10.49 -0.85 -3.20
N GLY A 398 10.85 0.42 -2.98
CA GLY A 398 10.12 1.31 -2.08
C GLY A 398 8.64 1.50 -2.43
N LEU A 399 8.24 1.30 -3.69
CA LEU A 399 6.84 1.36 -4.12
C LEU A 399 5.97 0.20 -3.59
N PHE A 400 6.61 -0.90 -3.21
CA PHE A 400 5.95 -2.11 -2.69
C PHE A 400 5.93 -2.12 -1.15
N HIS A 401 6.38 -1.04 -0.52
CA HIS A 401 6.53 -0.92 0.92
C HIS A 401 5.60 0.16 1.50
N SER A 402 4.92 -0.16 2.59
CA SER A 402 4.29 0.82 3.48
C SER A 402 4.18 0.24 4.90
N ALA A 403 3.58 0.97 5.85
CA ALA A 403 3.38 0.48 7.21
C ALA A 403 2.64 -0.88 7.29
N ASN A 404 1.81 -1.18 6.28
CA ASN A 404 0.94 -2.34 6.23
C ASN A 404 1.09 -3.15 4.93
N VAL A 405 2.09 -2.85 4.09
CA VAL A 405 2.33 -3.57 2.82
C VAL A 405 3.79 -3.96 2.77
N TYR A 406 4.05 -5.24 2.54
CA TYR A 406 5.37 -5.84 2.58
C TYR A 406 5.60 -6.71 1.34
N THR A 407 6.79 -6.67 0.75
CA THR A 407 7.25 -7.81 -0.05
C THR A 407 7.47 -9.01 0.88
N VAL A 408 7.49 -10.23 0.34
CA VAL A 408 7.78 -11.40 1.18
C VAL A 408 9.15 -11.30 1.86
N TYR A 409 10.15 -10.69 1.19
CA TYR A 409 11.46 -10.45 1.77
C TYR A 409 11.37 -9.52 3.00
N ASP A 410 10.73 -8.36 2.84
CA ASP A 410 10.54 -7.40 3.92
C ASP A 410 9.76 -8.03 5.09
N TRP A 411 8.75 -8.84 4.79
CA TRP A 411 7.96 -9.55 5.79
C TRP A 411 8.82 -10.50 6.63
N LEU A 412 9.67 -11.30 5.97
CA LEU A 412 10.60 -12.20 6.64
C LEU A 412 11.64 -11.42 7.47
N VAL A 413 12.09 -10.25 6.99
CA VAL A 413 12.95 -9.33 7.76
C VAL A 413 12.23 -8.83 9.02
N GLN A 414 10.95 -8.46 8.96
CA GLN A 414 10.18 -8.04 10.15
C GLN A 414 10.08 -9.16 11.19
N ILE A 415 9.94 -10.42 10.75
CA ILE A 415 9.92 -11.59 11.63
C ILE A 415 11.30 -11.84 12.25
N TYR A 416 12.36 -11.79 11.43
CA TYR A 416 13.73 -11.97 11.91
C TYR A 416 14.11 -10.92 12.97
N GLN A 417 13.70 -9.67 12.77
CA GLN A 417 13.91 -8.56 13.70
C GLN A 417 12.99 -8.61 14.94
N GLY A 418 12.06 -9.57 15.03
CA GLY A 418 11.12 -9.70 16.15
C GLY A 418 10.03 -8.63 16.20
N LYS A 419 9.83 -7.87 15.12
CA LYS A 419 8.78 -6.84 15.02
C LYS A 419 7.41 -7.43 14.71
N LYS A 420 7.38 -8.56 14.00
CA LYS A 420 6.17 -9.32 13.66
C LYS A 420 6.35 -10.78 14.06
N GLU A 421 5.26 -11.45 14.42
CA GLU A 421 5.27 -12.88 14.72
C GLU A 421 4.98 -13.72 13.45
N PRO A 422 5.49 -14.96 13.34
CA PRO A 422 5.16 -15.86 12.24
C PRO A 422 3.65 -16.13 12.13
N SER A 423 3.22 -16.52 10.94
CA SER A 423 1.84 -16.83 10.59
C SER A 423 1.45 -18.20 11.08
N ARG A 424 0.16 -18.40 11.37
CA ARG A 424 -0.35 -19.74 11.65
C ARG A 424 -0.11 -20.65 10.45
N ASN A 425 0.18 -21.92 10.69
CA ASN A 425 0.35 -22.91 9.62
C ASN A 425 -1.02 -23.35 9.06
N GLU A 426 -1.01 -24.28 8.09
CA GLU A 426 -2.25 -24.82 7.47
C GLU A 426 -3.16 -25.57 8.45
N PHE A 427 -2.66 -25.93 9.63
CA PHE A 427 -3.41 -26.57 10.71
C PHE A 427 -3.89 -25.58 11.80
N ASP A 428 -3.84 -24.28 11.51
CA ASP A 428 -4.21 -23.19 12.43
C ASP A 428 -3.35 -23.12 13.71
N GLN A 429 -2.13 -23.68 13.66
CA GLN A 429 -1.18 -23.65 14.78
C GLN A 429 -0.23 -22.47 14.63
N ASP A 430 -0.08 -21.69 15.71
CA ASP A 430 1.00 -20.70 15.80
C ASP A 430 2.37 -21.38 16.03
N PHE A 431 3.45 -20.59 15.99
CA PHE A 431 4.81 -21.12 16.15
C PHE A 431 5.03 -21.85 17.48
N ASN A 432 4.41 -21.38 18.58
CA ASN A 432 4.55 -22.03 19.88
C ASN A 432 3.78 -23.36 19.93
N ALA A 433 2.58 -23.40 19.37
CA ALA A 433 1.77 -24.61 19.23
C ALA A 433 2.46 -25.65 18.33
N PHE A 434 3.12 -25.19 17.26
CA PHE A 434 3.95 -26.04 16.41
C PHE A 434 5.13 -26.65 17.19
N LEU A 435 5.88 -25.86 17.96
CA LEU A 435 6.98 -26.39 18.77
C LEU A 435 6.51 -27.38 19.85
N LEU A 436 5.34 -27.14 20.45
CA LEU A 436 4.74 -28.08 21.40
C LEU A 436 4.39 -29.43 20.73
N GLU A 437 3.87 -29.39 19.50
CA GLU A 437 3.57 -30.59 18.74
C GLU A 437 4.84 -31.34 18.34
N GLU A 438 5.88 -30.64 17.87
CA GLU A 438 7.19 -31.24 17.56
C GLU A 438 7.85 -31.90 18.78
N LYS A 439 7.64 -31.32 19.97
CA LYS A 439 8.06 -31.96 21.23
C LYS A 439 7.23 -33.22 21.51
N ARG A 440 5.91 -33.15 21.30
CA ARG A 440 4.98 -34.27 21.55
C ARG A 440 5.25 -35.46 20.61
N THR A 441 5.65 -35.19 19.37
CA THR A 441 6.01 -36.21 18.37
C THR A 441 7.44 -36.73 18.57
N GLY A 442 8.25 -36.09 19.41
CA GLY A 442 9.62 -36.50 19.72
C GLY A 442 10.68 -35.98 18.74
N ASN A 443 10.32 -35.04 17.85
CA ASN A 443 11.25 -34.43 16.90
C ASN A 443 12.22 -33.45 17.59
N ILE A 444 11.81 -32.83 18.70
CA ILE A 444 12.65 -31.93 19.50
C ILE A 444 12.56 -32.25 21.00
N THR A 445 13.62 -31.92 21.74
CA THR A 445 13.68 -31.99 23.20
C THR A 445 13.09 -30.74 23.88
N GLU A 446 12.77 -30.82 25.17
CA GLU A 446 12.33 -29.64 25.94
C GLU A 446 13.36 -28.51 25.92
N ALA A 447 14.66 -28.83 26.01
CA ALA A 447 15.73 -27.84 25.97
C ALA A 447 15.78 -27.13 24.60
N GLN A 448 15.65 -27.89 23.51
CA GLN A 448 15.58 -27.33 22.16
C GLN A 448 14.32 -26.49 21.95
N MET A 449 13.18 -26.89 22.52
CA MET A 449 11.94 -26.11 22.45
C MET A 449 12.13 -24.71 23.05
N GLN A 450 12.74 -24.61 24.24
CA GLN A 450 13.00 -23.31 24.88
C GLN A 450 14.00 -22.46 24.10
N GLN A 451 15.00 -23.08 23.47
CA GLN A 451 15.94 -22.39 22.58
C GLN A 451 15.24 -21.85 21.32
N TYR A 452 14.49 -22.70 20.62
CA TYR A 452 13.85 -22.36 19.34
C TYR A 452 12.74 -21.32 19.48
N LYS A 453 12.09 -21.26 20.64
CA LYS A 453 11.04 -20.29 20.92
C LYS A 453 11.47 -18.84 20.68
N ASN A 454 12.72 -18.52 21.01
CA ASN A 454 13.28 -17.18 20.88
C ASN A 454 14.29 -17.06 19.71
N ASP A 455 14.42 -18.12 18.90
CA ASP A 455 15.36 -18.14 17.78
C ASP A 455 14.70 -17.55 16.52
N SER A 456 15.15 -16.36 16.13
CA SER A 456 14.69 -15.68 14.90
C SER A 456 14.86 -16.54 13.65
N ARG A 457 15.90 -17.37 13.59
CA ARG A 457 16.15 -18.27 12.44
C ARG A 457 15.07 -19.32 12.33
N GLN A 458 14.66 -19.92 13.44
CA GLN A 458 13.60 -20.93 13.47
C GLN A 458 12.23 -20.32 13.13
N LYS A 459 11.95 -19.11 13.63
CA LYS A 459 10.72 -18.38 13.29
C LYS A 459 10.61 -18.11 11.78
N VAL A 460 11.68 -17.64 11.15
CA VAL A 460 11.72 -17.41 9.69
C VAL A 460 11.60 -18.71 8.91
N GLN A 461 12.31 -19.77 9.31
CA GLN A 461 12.20 -21.07 8.62
C GLN A 461 10.79 -21.64 8.69
N PHE A 462 10.11 -21.47 9.83
CA PHE A 462 8.71 -21.81 9.98
C PHE A 462 7.82 -20.99 9.04
N GLU A 463 8.05 -19.68 8.91
CA GLU A 463 7.29 -18.84 7.98
C GLU A 463 7.47 -19.24 6.52
N ILE A 464 8.72 -19.52 6.10
CA ILE A 464 9.04 -19.93 4.72
C ILE A 464 8.34 -21.25 4.37
N ARG A 465 8.44 -22.25 5.25
CA ARG A 465 7.89 -23.60 5.02
C ARG A 465 6.36 -23.63 5.02
N ASN A 466 5.72 -22.69 5.71
CA ASN A 466 4.27 -22.64 5.84
C ASN A 466 3.69 -21.54 4.95
N MET A 467 3.51 -20.34 5.50
CA MET A 467 2.75 -19.26 4.84
C MET A 467 3.35 -18.89 3.49
N PHE A 468 4.67 -18.75 3.37
CA PHE A 468 5.27 -18.35 2.10
C PHE A 468 5.06 -19.44 1.04
N THR A 469 5.48 -20.68 1.29
CA THR A 469 5.38 -21.77 0.30
C THR A 469 3.94 -22.00 -0.16
N SER A 470 3.00 -22.09 0.78
CA SER A 470 1.59 -22.35 0.47
C SER A 470 0.88 -21.12 -0.09
N GLY A 471 1.16 -19.95 0.47
CA GLY A 471 0.63 -18.67 0.02
C GLY A 471 1.00 -18.38 -1.43
N ASN A 472 2.29 -18.49 -1.76
CA ASN A 472 2.82 -18.26 -3.11
C ASN A 472 2.10 -19.14 -4.15
N ARG A 473 1.95 -20.43 -3.84
CA ARG A 473 1.23 -21.40 -4.68
C ARG A 473 -0.25 -21.06 -4.88
N VAL A 474 -0.93 -20.58 -3.84
CA VAL A 474 -2.36 -20.28 -3.91
C VAL A 474 -2.61 -18.95 -4.64
N THR A 475 -1.80 -17.92 -4.39
CA THR A 475 -1.95 -16.60 -5.03
C THR A 475 -1.68 -16.63 -6.53
N TYR A 476 -0.81 -17.54 -6.99
CA TYR A 476 -0.61 -17.83 -8.41
C TYR A 476 -1.93 -18.21 -9.11
N GLY A 477 -2.79 -18.94 -8.39
CA GLY A 477 -4.16 -19.25 -8.81
C GLY A 477 -4.33 -20.56 -9.58
N ARG A 478 -3.26 -21.05 -10.24
CA ARG A 478 -3.21 -22.36 -10.90
C ARG A 478 -2.36 -23.35 -10.10
N VAL A 479 -2.90 -23.79 -8.96
CA VAL A 479 -2.19 -24.63 -7.96
C VAL A 479 -1.54 -25.89 -8.56
N THR A 480 -2.13 -26.50 -9.59
CA THR A 480 -1.65 -27.76 -10.21
C THR A 480 -0.44 -27.57 -11.13
N THR A 481 -0.28 -26.38 -11.69
CA THR A 481 0.79 -26.03 -12.65
C THR A 481 1.77 -25.02 -12.06
N PHE A 482 1.67 -24.74 -10.76
CA PHE A 482 2.52 -23.77 -10.08
C PHE A 482 4.00 -24.13 -10.16
N CYS A 483 4.81 -23.14 -10.51
CA CYS A 483 6.26 -23.10 -10.37
C CYS A 483 6.61 -21.80 -9.63
N PRO A 484 7.53 -21.81 -8.65
CA PRO A 484 7.94 -20.57 -7.97
C PRO A 484 8.92 -19.72 -8.78
N VAL A 485 9.47 -20.26 -9.88
CA VAL A 485 10.30 -19.51 -10.83
C VAL A 485 9.39 -18.75 -11.78
N LEU A 486 9.57 -17.43 -11.87
CA LEU A 486 8.84 -16.60 -12.83
C LEU A 486 9.20 -16.96 -14.27
N MET A 487 8.17 -17.03 -15.12
CA MET A 487 8.29 -17.36 -16.54
C MET A 487 7.70 -16.25 -17.41
N GLU A 488 8.08 -16.20 -18.68
CA GLU A 488 7.53 -15.23 -19.64
C GLU A 488 5.99 -15.36 -19.75
N GLU A 489 5.47 -16.59 -19.75
CA GLU A 489 4.04 -16.89 -19.89
C GLU A 489 3.17 -16.45 -18.69
N ASP A 490 3.80 -16.12 -17.56
CA ASP A 490 3.11 -15.60 -16.38
C ASP A 490 2.61 -14.16 -16.61
N PHE A 491 3.20 -13.43 -17.57
CA PHE A 491 2.89 -12.04 -17.86
C PHE A 491 1.94 -11.90 -19.05
N ILE A 492 0.71 -11.46 -18.77
CA ILE A 492 -0.29 -11.14 -19.80
C ILE A 492 -0.24 -9.67 -20.25
N ASN A 493 0.59 -8.85 -19.60
CA ASN A 493 0.78 -7.43 -19.84
C ASN A 493 2.18 -7.01 -19.36
N THR A 494 2.55 -5.74 -19.52
CA THR A 494 3.86 -5.26 -19.03
C THR A 494 3.96 -5.35 -17.51
N VAL A 495 5.18 -5.59 -17.01
CA VAL A 495 5.51 -5.75 -15.58
C VAL A 495 4.95 -4.59 -14.75
N GLU A 496 5.09 -3.35 -15.23
CA GLU A 496 4.68 -2.13 -14.51
C GLU A 496 3.15 -2.03 -14.35
N LYS A 497 2.41 -2.51 -15.35
CA LYS A 497 0.94 -2.51 -15.29
C LYS A 497 0.43 -3.55 -14.31
N MET A 498 1.04 -4.73 -14.31
CA MET A 498 0.68 -5.84 -13.43
C MET A 498 1.16 -5.62 -11.98
N ALA A 499 2.19 -4.80 -11.77
CA ALA A 499 2.75 -4.52 -10.44
C ALA A 499 1.70 -4.01 -9.43
N VAL A 500 1.64 -4.67 -8.28
CA VAL A 500 0.75 -4.34 -7.16
C VAL A 500 1.52 -3.50 -6.14
N THR A 501 1.52 -2.19 -6.34
CA THR A 501 2.19 -1.24 -5.44
C THR A 501 1.39 -1.01 -4.15
N ALA A 502 2.06 -0.49 -3.12
CA ALA A 502 1.41 -0.14 -1.84
C ALA A 502 0.28 0.90 -2.03
N GLU A 503 0.44 1.83 -2.97
CA GLU A 503 -0.60 2.80 -3.34
C GLU A 503 -1.84 2.13 -3.93
N LYS A 504 -1.67 1.20 -4.88
CA LYS A 504 -2.81 0.46 -5.46
C LYS A 504 -3.56 -0.36 -4.39
N ILE A 505 -2.84 -0.99 -3.45
CA ILE A 505 -3.45 -1.70 -2.32
C ILE A 505 -4.23 -0.74 -1.41
N ALA A 506 -3.62 0.40 -1.07
CA ALA A 506 -4.25 1.44 -0.26
C ALA A 506 -5.56 1.94 -0.89
N ASP A 507 -5.56 2.20 -2.19
CA ASP A 507 -6.74 2.64 -2.93
C ASP A 507 -7.83 1.55 -2.97
N ALA A 508 -7.45 0.29 -3.19
CA ALA A 508 -8.40 -0.83 -3.21
C ALA A 508 -9.07 -1.04 -1.84
N ILE A 509 -8.31 -0.94 -0.74
CA ILE A 509 -8.86 -0.98 0.62
C ILE A 509 -9.81 0.20 0.86
N ASN A 510 -9.41 1.40 0.45
CA ASN A 510 -10.22 2.61 0.63
C ASN A 510 -11.55 2.53 -0.13
N LYS A 511 -11.56 2.02 -1.37
CA LYS A 511 -12.81 1.78 -2.13
C LYS A 511 -13.79 0.88 -1.37
N VAL A 512 -13.29 -0.14 -0.68
CA VAL A 512 -14.12 -0.97 0.20
C VAL A 512 -14.63 -0.18 1.39
N ARG A 513 -13.78 0.58 2.08
CA ARG A 513 -14.15 1.42 3.24
C ARG A 513 -15.13 2.55 2.89
N CYS A 514 -15.10 3.07 1.66
CA CYS A 514 -16.07 4.05 1.14
C CYS A 514 -17.49 3.48 1.09
N VAL A 515 -17.61 2.20 0.76
CA VAL A 515 -18.91 1.53 0.63
C VAL A 515 -19.30 0.89 1.95
N ASP A 516 -18.48 0.01 2.49
CA ASP A 516 -18.66 -0.65 3.79
C ASP A 516 -17.66 -0.10 4.80
N TYR A 517 -18.07 0.96 5.49
CA TYR A 517 -17.21 1.67 6.45
C TYR A 517 -16.83 0.83 7.67
N SER A 518 -17.52 -0.27 7.92
CA SER A 518 -17.32 -1.09 9.12
C SER A 518 -16.44 -2.32 8.88
N ALA A 519 -15.95 -2.50 7.64
CA ALA A 519 -15.26 -3.72 7.22
C ALA A 519 -14.04 -4.11 8.05
N LEU A 520 -13.33 -3.12 8.60
CA LEU A 520 -12.07 -3.28 9.33
C LEU A 520 -12.18 -2.81 10.80
N TYR A 521 -13.40 -2.59 11.31
CA TYR A 521 -13.65 -2.13 12.68
C TYR A 521 -13.93 -3.28 13.64
N HIS A 522 -13.15 -3.36 14.72
CA HIS A 522 -13.28 -4.39 15.76
C HIS A 522 -13.83 -3.81 17.05
N ASP A 523 -14.51 -4.65 17.83
CA ASP A 523 -14.84 -4.31 19.22
C ASP A 523 -13.61 -4.56 20.09
N VAL A 524 -13.02 -3.48 20.60
CA VAL A 524 -11.84 -3.50 21.48
C VAL A 524 -12.25 -3.04 22.86
N MET A 525 -11.71 -3.70 23.88
CA MET A 525 -12.01 -3.37 25.28
C MET A 525 -11.16 -2.19 25.74
N PHE A 526 -11.81 -1.11 26.12
CA PHE A 526 -11.21 0.03 26.82
C PHE A 526 -11.52 -0.05 28.31
N SER A 527 -10.51 0.25 29.15
CA SER A 527 -10.61 0.21 30.61
C SER A 527 -9.72 1.29 31.21
N ASP A 528 -10.31 2.11 32.07
CA ASP A 528 -9.66 3.09 32.95
C ASP A 528 -10.48 3.20 34.25
N PRO A 529 -10.34 2.22 35.17
CA PRO A 529 -11.16 2.14 36.38
C PRO A 529 -10.97 3.34 37.30
N ASP A 530 -9.76 3.91 37.36
CA ASP A 530 -9.42 5.07 38.19
C ASP A 530 -10.25 6.31 37.83
N ARG A 531 -10.74 6.36 36.59
CA ARG A 531 -11.56 7.45 36.06
C ARG A 531 -12.98 7.01 35.68
N GLY A 532 -13.41 5.87 36.21
CA GLY A 532 -14.81 5.41 36.18
C GLY A 532 -15.22 4.55 34.99
N ILE A 533 -14.30 4.12 34.12
CA ILE A 533 -14.58 3.16 33.06
C ILE A 533 -13.96 1.80 33.41
N ASN A 534 -14.75 0.89 33.97
CA ASN A 534 -14.27 -0.45 34.29
C ASN A 534 -14.01 -1.26 33.01
N GLN A 535 -15.00 -1.32 32.12
CA GLN A 535 -14.92 -2.04 30.86
C GLN A 535 -15.92 -1.44 29.89
N GLU A 536 -15.43 -0.95 28.74
CA GLU A 536 -16.27 -0.41 27.68
C GLU A 536 -15.77 -0.91 26.33
N TRP A 537 -16.67 -1.42 25.49
CA TRP A 537 -16.33 -1.94 24.17
C TRP A 537 -16.45 -0.82 23.14
N ILE A 538 -15.34 -0.51 22.49
CA ILE A 538 -15.22 0.58 21.52
C ILE A 538 -14.87 0.02 20.14
N LYS A 539 -15.30 0.72 19.09
CA LYS A 539 -14.96 0.42 17.70
C LYS A 539 -13.62 1.03 17.36
N LYS A 540 -12.66 0.19 16.98
CA LYS A 540 -11.32 0.57 16.52
C LYS A 540 -11.04 -0.05 15.16
N GLU A 541 -10.55 0.76 14.21
CA GLU A 541 -10.14 0.30 12.90
C GLU A 541 -8.76 -0.36 12.95
N ILE A 542 -8.64 -1.51 12.30
CA ILE A 542 -7.40 -2.27 12.22
C ILE A 542 -7.16 -2.67 10.77
N LEU A 543 -6.23 -1.96 10.13
CA LEU A 543 -5.82 -2.28 8.76
C LEU A 543 -5.07 -3.62 8.73
N PRO A 544 -5.30 -4.45 7.69
CA PRO A 544 -4.58 -5.71 7.52
C PRO A 544 -3.11 -5.46 7.16
N ASP A 545 -2.24 -6.42 7.46
CA ASP A 545 -0.92 -6.52 6.83
C ASP A 545 -1.09 -7.25 5.48
N VAL A 546 -0.71 -6.61 4.39
CA VAL A 546 -0.72 -7.18 3.04
C VAL A 546 0.69 -7.62 2.66
N ILE A 547 0.84 -8.90 2.32
CA ILE A 547 2.12 -9.53 1.97
C ILE A 547 2.09 -9.90 0.50
N LEU A 548 3.03 -9.35 -0.27
CA LEU A 548 3.16 -9.55 -1.70
C LEU A 548 4.02 -10.78 -1.97
N MET A 549 3.38 -11.80 -2.55
CA MET A 549 4.01 -13.06 -2.95
C MET A 549 4.78 -12.87 -4.26
N PRO A 550 6.00 -13.45 -4.38
CA PRO A 550 6.88 -13.32 -5.54
C PRO A 550 6.38 -14.20 -6.69
N ASN A 551 5.26 -13.82 -7.30
CA ASN A 551 4.69 -14.46 -8.48
C ASN A 551 3.82 -13.47 -9.27
N ALA A 552 3.53 -13.84 -10.53
CA ALA A 552 2.42 -13.25 -11.27
C ALA A 552 1.18 -14.14 -11.17
N GLY A 553 0.14 -13.62 -10.52
CA GLY A 553 -0.98 -14.44 -10.05
C GLY A 553 -2.35 -13.86 -10.36
N THR A 554 -3.38 -14.66 -10.08
CA THR A 554 -4.78 -14.33 -10.34
C THR A 554 -5.65 -14.39 -9.10
N ARG A 555 -5.12 -14.84 -7.96
CA ARG A 555 -5.90 -15.04 -6.73
C ARG A 555 -5.27 -14.33 -5.54
N THR A 556 -6.11 -14.05 -4.57
CA THR A 556 -5.71 -13.51 -3.26
C THR A 556 -6.16 -14.45 -2.16
N LEU A 557 -5.49 -14.35 -1.02
CA LEU A 557 -5.77 -15.21 0.12
C LEU A 557 -5.85 -14.39 1.41
N MET A 558 -6.97 -14.51 2.11
CA MET A 558 -7.06 -14.11 3.51
C MET A 558 -6.46 -15.25 4.33
N TRP A 559 -5.19 -15.12 4.72
CA TRP A 559 -4.44 -16.20 5.40
C TRP A 559 -4.88 -16.34 6.86
N GLN A 560 -5.01 -15.23 7.56
CA GLN A 560 -5.50 -15.20 8.93
C GLN A 560 -6.20 -13.90 9.28
N GLU A 561 -7.24 -13.99 10.09
CA GLU A 561 -8.08 -12.88 10.53
C GLU A 561 -7.45 -12.06 11.67
N THR A 562 -6.51 -12.64 12.42
CA THR A 562 -5.79 -11.98 13.51
C THR A 562 -4.34 -12.48 13.55
N SER A 563 -3.43 -11.70 14.11
CA SER A 563 -2.03 -12.10 14.30
C SER A 563 -1.78 -12.90 15.58
N GLY A 564 -2.79 -13.09 16.43
CA GLY A 564 -2.66 -13.88 17.65
C GLY A 564 -3.99 -14.12 18.37
N ALA A 565 -3.93 -14.34 19.69
CA ALA A 565 -5.13 -14.59 20.50
C ALA A 565 -6.05 -13.36 20.60
N LYS A 566 -5.46 -12.16 20.57
CA LYS A 566 -6.22 -10.92 20.68
C LYS A 566 -6.83 -10.51 19.34
N ILE A 567 -8.08 -10.07 19.41
CA ILE A 567 -8.83 -9.57 18.26
C ILE A 567 -8.40 -8.17 17.80
N ASP A 568 -7.65 -7.44 18.62
CA ASP A 568 -7.13 -6.11 18.31
C ASP A 568 -5.80 -6.14 17.51
N THR A 569 -5.61 -7.19 16.70
CA THR A 569 -4.38 -7.39 15.91
C THR A 569 -4.67 -7.46 14.40
N PRO A 570 -3.73 -7.02 13.54
CA PRO A 570 -3.92 -7.06 12.09
C PRO A 570 -4.13 -8.47 11.54
N ALA A 571 -5.01 -8.56 10.53
CA ALA A 571 -5.14 -9.70 9.65
C ALA A 571 -3.95 -9.82 8.68
N ARG A 572 -3.80 -10.96 7.99
CA ARG A 572 -2.78 -11.14 6.94
C ARG A 572 -3.42 -11.51 5.62
N PHE A 573 -3.25 -10.63 4.64
CA PHE A 573 -3.74 -10.84 3.29
C PHE A 573 -2.56 -11.08 2.35
N LEU A 574 -2.66 -12.11 1.51
CA LEU A 574 -1.63 -12.46 0.54
C LEU A 574 -2.12 -12.09 -0.86
N PHE A 575 -1.31 -11.31 -1.56
CA PHE A 575 -1.55 -10.87 -2.92
C PHE A 575 -0.34 -11.25 -3.78
N PRO A 576 -0.50 -11.57 -5.07
CA PRO A 576 0.65 -11.67 -5.96
C PRO A 576 1.26 -10.28 -6.17
N ILE A 577 2.59 -10.18 -6.25
CA ILE A 577 3.26 -8.90 -6.52
C ILE A 577 2.96 -8.39 -7.93
N PHE A 578 2.65 -9.30 -8.87
CA PHE A 578 2.08 -8.98 -10.17
C PHE A 578 0.68 -9.60 -10.29
N SER A 579 -0.37 -8.79 -10.47
CA SER A 579 -1.73 -9.29 -10.63
C SER A 579 -2.17 -9.24 -12.09
N ALA A 580 -2.69 -10.37 -12.58
CA ALA A 580 -3.32 -10.49 -13.89
C ALA A 580 -4.84 -10.19 -13.85
N VAL A 581 -5.36 -9.81 -12.68
CA VAL A 581 -6.80 -9.55 -12.46
C VAL A 581 -6.97 -8.18 -11.82
N ASP A 582 -8.14 -7.59 -11.98
CA ASP A 582 -8.51 -6.35 -11.31
C ASP A 582 -8.35 -6.44 -9.78
N LEU A 583 -7.59 -5.49 -9.24
CA LEU A 583 -7.20 -5.48 -7.83
C LEU A 583 -8.37 -5.11 -6.91
N ASP A 584 -9.29 -4.25 -7.35
CA ASP A 584 -10.44 -3.85 -6.55
C ASP A 584 -11.36 -5.06 -6.30
N ASP A 585 -11.60 -5.84 -7.35
CA ASP A 585 -12.37 -7.07 -7.31
C ASP A 585 -11.77 -8.12 -6.36
N GLN A 586 -10.46 -8.29 -6.43
CA GLN A 586 -9.70 -9.17 -5.56
C GLN A 586 -9.73 -8.70 -4.10
N MET A 587 -9.66 -7.38 -3.86
CA MET A 587 -9.73 -6.80 -2.52
C MET A 587 -11.11 -6.99 -1.89
N VAL A 588 -12.19 -6.74 -2.64
CA VAL A 588 -13.56 -6.99 -2.20
C VAL A 588 -13.75 -8.47 -1.84
N GLU A 589 -13.21 -9.39 -2.64
CA GLU A 589 -13.28 -10.82 -2.36
C GLU A 589 -12.53 -11.20 -1.07
N CYS A 590 -11.31 -10.68 -0.90
CA CYS A 590 -10.47 -10.93 0.27
C CYS A 590 -11.14 -10.40 1.55
N ILE A 591 -11.65 -9.17 1.51
CA ILE A 591 -12.37 -8.57 2.65
C ILE A 591 -13.69 -9.30 2.92
N GLY A 592 -14.39 -9.78 1.90
CA GLY A 592 -15.56 -10.64 2.08
C GLY A 592 -15.24 -11.91 2.88
N ARG A 593 -14.12 -12.58 2.58
CA ARG A 593 -13.66 -13.74 3.37
C ARG A 593 -13.28 -13.33 4.78
N TYR A 594 -12.58 -12.20 4.91
CA TYR A 594 -12.18 -11.65 6.20
C TYR A 594 -13.39 -11.38 7.11
N ARG A 595 -14.43 -10.70 6.61
CA ARG A 595 -15.68 -10.40 7.33
C ARG A 595 -16.31 -11.64 7.95
N TRP A 596 -16.30 -12.74 7.20
CA TRP A 596 -16.82 -14.02 7.67
C TRP A 596 -15.95 -14.60 8.79
N GLU A 597 -14.63 -14.71 8.57
CA GLU A 597 -13.73 -15.37 9.52
C GLU A 597 -13.51 -14.56 10.80
N ILE A 598 -13.42 -13.23 10.72
CA ILE A 598 -13.32 -12.40 11.93
C ILE A 598 -14.58 -12.49 12.78
N CYS A 599 -15.77 -12.59 12.15
CA CYS A 599 -17.02 -12.80 12.88
C CYS A 599 -17.01 -14.16 13.59
N ARG A 600 -16.58 -15.23 12.91
CA ARG A 600 -16.42 -16.55 13.55
C ARG A 600 -15.45 -16.51 14.72
N ARG A 601 -14.32 -15.81 14.56
CA ARG A 601 -13.31 -15.65 15.60
C ARG A 601 -13.85 -14.94 16.84
N VAL A 602 -14.55 -13.83 16.64
CA VAL A 602 -15.16 -13.04 17.73
C VAL A 602 -16.25 -13.81 18.46
N GLN A 603 -17.11 -14.54 17.73
CA GLN A 603 -18.21 -15.29 18.33
C GLN A 603 -17.78 -16.60 18.99
N GLY A 604 -16.59 -17.12 18.65
CA GLY A 604 -16.06 -18.36 19.23
C GLY A 604 -17.03 -19.53 18.99
N VAL A 605 -17.47 -20.20 20.05
CA VAL A 605 -18.39 -21.34 19.96
C VAL A 605 -19.80 -20.98 19.48
N TYR A 606 -20.18 -19.71 19.58
CA TYR A 606 -21.52 -19.21 19.24
C TYR A 606 -21.63 -18.73 17.79
N TRP A 607 -20.60 -18.91 16.96
CA TRP A 607 -20.55 -18.41 15.59
C TRP A 607 -21.70 -18.88 14.68
N ASN A 608 -22.34 -20.01 15.02
CA ASN A 608 -23.48 -20.57 14.31
C ASN A 608 -24.72 -20.76 15.21
N ASP A 609 -24.79 -20.00 16.32
CA ASP A 609 -25.93 -20.06 17.23
C ASP A 609 -26.88 -18.90 16.99
N ILE A 610 -28.06 -19.16 16.42
CA ILE A 610 -29.03 -18.11 16.09
C ILE A 610 -29.60 -17.39 17.32
N ARG A 611 -29.42 -17.94 18.53
CA ARG A 611 -29.76 -17.27 19.79
C ARG A 611 -28.84 -16.07 20.03
N GLU A 612 -27.59 -16.17 19.59
CA GLU A 612 -26.58 -15.12 19.62
C GLU A 612 -26.42 -14.51 18.22
N LYS A 613 -27.26 -13.53 17.92
CA LYS A 613 -27.36 -12.95 16.57
C LYS A 613 -26.03 -12.32 16.12
N SER A 614 -25.47 -12.90 15.07
CA SER A 614 -24.25 -12.45 14.41
C SER A 614 -24.37 -12.62 12.90
N LEU A 615 -23.45 -12.00 12.15
CA LEU A 615 -23.39 -12.14 10.69
C LEU A 615 -23.42 -13.61 10.28
N THR A 616 -22.55 -14.42 10.89
CA THR A 616 -22.40 -15.83 10.53
C THR A 616 -23.59 -16.65 10.99
N ALA A 617 -24.12 -16.43 12.19
CA ALA A 617 -25.26 -17.19 12.69
C ALA A 617 -26.54 -16.93 11.86
N GLU A 618 -26.86 -15.66 11.58
CA GLU A 618 -28.06 -15.31 10.80
C GLU A 618 -27.91 -15.75 9.33
N TYR A 619 -26.71 -15.62 8.75
CA TYR A 619 -26.49 -16.03 7.36
C TYR A 619 -26.49 -17.56 7.20
N CYS A 620 -25.92 -18.31 8.15
CA CYS A 620 -26.00 -19.76 8.18
C CYS A 620 -27.44 -20.25 8.31
N ASP A 621 -28.23 -19.67 9.24
CA ASP A 621 -29.66 -19.99 9.39
C ASP A 621 -30.44 -19.73 8.09
N PHE A 622 -30.20 -18.56 7.48
CA PHE A 622 -30.78 -18.19 6.19
C PHE A 622 -30.48 -19.25 5.11
N ILE A 623 -29.21 -19.62 4.92
CA ILE A 623 -28.80 -20.59 3.90
C ILE A 623 -29.26 -22.00 4.23
N GLN A 624 -29.34 -22.38 5.51
CA GLN A 624 -29.77 -23.71 5.92
C GLN A 624 -31.28 -23.91 5.71
N TYR A 625 -32.09 -22.90 6.01
CA TYR A 625 -33.56 -22.99 6.00
C TYR A 625 -34.23 -22.28 4.81
N TYR A 626 -33.45 -21.85 3.80
CA TYR A 626 -33.94 -21.11 2.63
C TYR A 626 -35.15 -21.77 1.92
N ARG A 627 -35.24 -23.10 1.88
CA ARG A 627 -36.34 -23.82 1.24
C ARG A 627 -37.69 -23.54 1.90
N LYS A 628 -37.71 -23.43 3.24
CA LYS A 628 -38.90 -23.20 4.06
C LYS A 628 -39.20 -21.72 4.29
N ASN A 629 -38.29 -20.83 3.92
CA ASN A 629 -38.44 -19.40 4.14
C ASN A 629 -39.54 -18.82 3.22
N SER A 630 -40.55 -18.18 3.82
CA SER A 630 -41.68 -17.55 3.12
C SER A 630 -41.35 -16.20 2.49
N ASP A 631 -40.27 -15.54 2.92
CA ASP A 631 -39.78 -14.28 2.34
C ASP A 631 -39.03 -14.47 1.00
N LEU A 632 -38.82 -15.72 0.55
CA LEU A 632 -38.11 -16.06 -0.69
C LEU A 632 -39.05 -16.56 -1.76
N SER A 633 -38.94 -16.00 -2.98
CA SER A 633 -39.63 -16.51 -4.17
C SER A 633 -39.07 -17.87 -4.62
N ALA A 634 -39.81 -18.59 -5.47
CA ALA A 634 -39.35 -19.86 -6.03
C ALA A 634 -38.04 -19.69 -6.83
N ASP A 635 -37.92 -18.63 -7.63
CA ASP A 635 -36.71 -18.28 -8.36
C ASP A 635 -35.53 -17.98 -7.43
N ALA A 636 -35.75 -17.23 -6.35
CA ALA A 636 -34.72 -16.95 -5.36
C ALA A 636 -34.19 -18.24 -4.69
N LYS A 637 -35.08 -19.20 -4.41
CA LYS A 637 -34.69 -20.51 -3.85
C LYS A 637 -33.83 -21.32 -4.83
N GLU A 638 -34.16 -21.35 -6.13
CA GLU A 638 -33.32 -22.04 -7.12
C GLU A 638 -31.97 -21.34 -7.35
N LYS A 639 -31.92 -20.00 -7.26
CA LYS A 639 -30.66 -19.24 -7.29
C LYS A 639 -29.75 -19.59 -6.11
N ILE A 640 -30.28 -19.67 -4.90
CA ILE A 640 -29.51 -20.08 -3.70
C ILE A 640 -29.00 -21.51 -3.85
N LYS A 641 -29.83 -22.44 -4.33
CA LYS A 641 -29.43 -23.82 -4.62
C LYS A 641 -28.27 -23.87 -5.63
N THR A 642 -28.34 -23.07 -6.68
CA THR A 642 -27.28 -22.96 -7.70
C THR A 642 -25.99 -22.38 -7.11
N ALA A 643 -26.11 -21.34 -6.28
CA ALA A 643 -24.98 -20.71 -5.60
C ALA A 643 -24.27 -21.71 -4.66
N LEU A 644 -25.03 -22.47 -3.87
CA LEU A 644 -24.49 -23.53 -3.00
C LEU A 644 -23.74 -24.60 -3.79
N SER A 645 -24.31 -25.05 -4.91
CA SER A 645 -23.67 -26.04 -5.79
C SER A 645 -22.32 -25.52 -6.31
N ARG A 646 -22.29 -24.27 -6.83
CA ARG A 646 -21.06 -23.62 -7.31
C ARG A 646 -20.03 -23.41 -6.20
N ALA A 647 -20.49 -23.10 -4.99
CA ALA A 647 -19.67 -22.90 -3.80
C ALA A 647 -19.23 -24.21 -3.12
N ARG A 648 -19.51 -25.38 -3.70
CA ARG A 648 -19.24 -26.70 -3.11
C ARG A 648 -19.81 -26.83 -1.69
N ASN A 649 -21.02 -26.31 -1.49
CA ASN A 649 -21.74 -26.21 -0.20
C ASN A 649 -21.04 -25.38 0.89
N SER A 650 -20.06 -24.54 0.54
CA SER A 650 -19.45 -23.60 1.48
C SER A 650 -20.34 -22.37 1.67
N TYR A 651 -20.91 -22.20 2.87
CA TYR A 651 -21.74 -21.03 3.18
C TYR A 651 -20.93 -19.74 3.12
N ARG A 652 -19.66 -19.80 3.53
CA ARG A 652 -18.71 -18.68 3.39
C ARG A 652 -18.58 -18.24 1.94
N GLU A 653 -18.35 -19.15 1.00
CA GLU A 653 -18.14 -18.75 -0.39
C GLU A 653 -19.44 -18.24 -1.04
N VAL A 654 -20.62 -18.70 -0.59
CA VAL A 654 -21.91 -18.08 -0.98
C VAL A 654 -22.00 -16.65 -0.44
N PHE A 655 -21.69 -16.45 0.85
CA PHE A 655 -21.63 -15.11 1.46
C PHE A 655 -20.67 -14.17 0.72
N VAL A 656 -19.48 -14.63 0.35
CA VAL A 656 -18.50 -13.83 -0.38
C VAL A 656 -19.05 -13.36 -1.73
N LYS A 657 -19.81 -14.20 -2.44
CA LYS A 657 -20.45 -13.79 -3.71
C LYS A 657 -21.59 -12.80 -3.48
N ASP A 658 -22.37 -12.98 -2.43
CA ASP A 658 -23.40 -11.99 -2.05
C ASP A 658 -22.76 -10.66 -1.63
N TYR A 659 -21.65 -10.69 -0.89
CA TYR A 659 -20.89 -9.51 -0.49
C TYR A 659 -20.26 -8.81 -1.71
N GLN A 660 -19.72 -9.54 -2.68
CA GLN A 660 -19.26 -8.93 -3.95
C GLN A 660 -20.42 -8.21 -4.67
N ALA A 661 -21.62 -8.82 -4.70
CA ALA A 661 -22.78 -8.16 -5.29
C ALA A 661 -23.29 -6.97 -4.47
N TRP A 662 -23.19 -7.05 -3.13
CA TRP A 662 -23.48 -5.96 -2.20
C TRP A 662 -22.61 -4.73 -2.49
N MET A 663 -21.30 -4.95 -2.62
CA MET A 663 -20.32 -3.91 -2.80
C MET A 663 -20.37 -3.27 -4.20
N LYS A 664 -20.61 -4.08 -5.25
CA LYS A 664 -20.56 -3.60 -6.64
C LYS A 664 -21.89 -3.09 -7.17
N TYR A 665 -22.99 -3.78 -6.84
CA TYR A 665 -24.28 -3.55 -7.49
C TYR A 665 -25.27 -2.88 -6.54
N GLU A 666 -25.45 -3.41 -5.33
CA GLU A 666 -26.45 -2.87 -4.39
C GLU A 666 -26.08 -1.46 -3.91
N SER A 667 -24.78 -1.19 -3.71
CA SER A 667 -24.25 0.14 -3.38
C SER A 667 -24.57 1.22 -4.45
N GLN A 668 -24.74 0.80 -5.71
CA GLN A 668 -25.07 1.65 -6.85
C GLN A 668 -26.57 1.66 -7.17
N GLY A 669 -27.40 1.01 -6.36
CA GLY A 669 -28.85 0.91 -6.58
C GLY A 669 -29.26 -0.16 -7.61
N SER A 670 -28.37 -1.11 -7.93
CA SER A 670 -28.69 -2.29 -8.75
C SER A 670 -29.00 -3.50 -7.86
N PHE A 671 -30.30 -3.82 -7.74
CA PHE A 671 -30.79 -4.81 -6.78
C PHE A 671 -30.60 -6.25 -7.27
N ARG A 672 -29.56 -6.94 -6.80
CA ARG A 672 -29.26 -8.33 -7.17
C ARG A 672 -29.50 -9.34 -6.05
N LEU A 673 -29.52 -8.89 -4.80
CA LEU A 673 -29.69 -9.75 -3.65
C LEU A 673 -31.18 -9.95 -3.32
N ASN A 674 -31.48 -11.05 -2.65
CA ASN A 674 -32.80 -11.28 -2.09
C ASN A 674 -32.98 -10.47 -0.80
N LYS A 675 -34.24 -10.30 -0.37
CA LYS A 675 -34.62 -9.50 0.81
C LYS A 675 -33.91 -9.96 2.09
N VAL A 676 -33.73 -11.26 2.29
CA VAL A 676 -33.15 -11.83 3.53
C VAL A 676 -31.65 -11.55 3.60
N ALA A 677 -30.91 -11.86 2.53
CA ALA A 677 -29.48 -11.55 2.44
C ALA A 677 -29.22 -10.04 2.58
N ARG A 678 -30.06 -9.21 1.98
CA ARG A 678 -29.99 -7.74 2.11
C ARG A 678 -30.15 -7.28 3.56
N ASP A 679 -31.15 -7.76 4.30
CA ASP A 679 -31.36 -7.34 5.70
C ASP A 679 -30.17 -7.70 6.60
N ILE A 680 -29.59 -8.89 6.38
CA ILE A 680 -28.38 -9.33 7.09
C ILE A 680 -27.19 -8.41 6.76
N LEU A 681 -26.96 -8.13 5.48
CA LEU A 681 -25.85 -7.27 5.04
C LEU A 681 -26.01 -5.83 5.51
N VAL A 682 -27.23 -5.26 5.54
CA VAL A 682 -27.45 -3.92 6.11
C VAL A 682 -27.05 -3.85 7.58
N ARG A 683 -27.32 -4.91 8.35
CA ARG A 683 -27.04 -4.96 9.79
C ARG A 683 -25.55 -5.12 10.10
N TYR A 684 -24.86 -5.97 9.34
CA TYR A 684 -23.50 -6.40 9.67
C TYR A 684 -22.42 -5.87 8.73
N CYS A 685 -22.79 -5.52 7.49
CA CYS A 685 -21.94 -4.87 6.49
C CYS A 685 -22.56 -3.54 6.00
N PRO A 686 -22.90 -2.61 6.93
CA PRO A 686 -23.65 -1.40 6.61
C PRO A 686 -22.94 -0.51 5.59
N PHE A 687 -23.72 -0.01 4.64
CA PHE A 687 -23.23 1.03 3.74
C PHE A 687 -22.89 2.33 4.48
N ALA A 688 -21.92 3.07 3.97
CA ALA A 688 -21.65 4.44 4.42
C ALA A 688 -22.90 5.32 4.29
N LYS A 689 -23.06 6.28 5.21
CA LYS A 689 -24.24 7.14 5.33
C LYS A 689 -24.65 7.80 4.02
N ASP A 690 -23.70 8.25 3.21
CA ASP A 690 -23.99 8.97 1.96
C ASP A 690 -24.66 8.03 0.94
N ILE A 691 -24.21 6.77 0.84
CA ILE A 691 -24.86 5.71 0.04
C ILE A 691 -26.25 5.40 0.61
N ARG A 692 -26.36 5.24 1.94
CA ARG A 692 -27.65 4.95 2.59
C ARG A 692 -28.68 6.05 2.34
N GLN A 693 -28.27 7.32 2.40
CA GLN A 693 -29.14 8.46 2.10
C GLN A 693 -29.62 8.47 0.64
N GLY A 694 -28.74 8.15 -0.31
CA GLY A 694 -29.11 8.02 -1.72
C GLY A 694 -30.11 6.89 -1.98
N LEU A 695 -29.96 5.77 -1.28
CA LEU A 695 -30.80 4.57 -1.43
C LEU A 695 -32.06 4.56 -0.55
N ALA A 696 -32.16 5.44 0.45
CA ALA A 696 -33.26 5.47 1.43
C ALA A 696 -34.64 5.75 0.83
N THR A 697 -34.69 6.35 -0.37
CA THR A 697 -35.93 6.56 -1.12
C THR A 697 -36.55 5.26 -1.63
N ASN A 698 -35.76 4.19 -1.71
CA ASN A 698 -36.24 2.90 -2.17
C ASN A 698 -36.93 2.11 -1.03
N PRO A 699 -38.18 1.66 -1.22
CA PRO A 699 -38.91 0.88 -0.21
C PRO A 699 -38.21 -0.41 0.25
N GLN A 700 -37.34 -0.99 -0.59
CA GLN A 700 -36.59 -2.21 -0.23
C GLN A 700 -35.53 -1.98 0.86
N TYR A 701 -35.10 -0.72 1.06
CA TYR A 701 -34.04 -0.34 1.99
C TYR A 701 -34.52 0.49 3.16
N GLN A 702 -35.60 1.26 2.95
CA GLN A 702 -36.10 2.25 3.89
C GLN A 702 -36.20 1.73 5.33
N ASN A 703 -36.86 0.59 5.54
CA ASN A 703 -37.06 0.03 6.88
C ASN A 703 -35.73 -0.42 7.54
N ALA A 704 -34.86 -1.09 6.77
CA ALA A 704 -33.59 -1.60 7.29
C ALA A 704 -32.64 -0.44 7.67
N PHE A 705 -32.55 0.60 6.83
CA PHE A 705 -31.75 1.77 7.12
C PHE A 705 -32.30 2.60 8.28
N HIS A 706 -33.62 2.80 8.37
CA HIS A 706 -34.22 3.51 9.51
C HIS A 706 -33.90 2.83 10.85
N ARG A 707 -33.93 1.49 10.88
CA ARG A 707 -33.57 0.71 12.06
C ARG A 707 -32.09 0.90 12.42
N LEU A 708 -31.20 0.73 11.45
CA LEU A 708 -29.74 0.91 11.65
C LEU A 708 -29.42 2.32 12.18
N ASP A 709 -30.02 3.36 11.58
CA ASP A 709 -29.81 4.75 12.01
C ASP A 709 -30.32 5.01 13.43
N ALA A 710 -31.45 4.40 13.81
CA ALA A 710 -31.96 4.52 15.18
C ALA A 710 -31.03 3.85 16.20
N GLU A 711 -30.51 2.66 15.87
CA GLU A 711 -29.53 1.93 16.70
C GLU A 711 -28.22 2.72 16.85
N ASN A 712 -27.68 3.26 15.75
CA ASN A 712 -26.47 4.08 15.76
C ASN A 712 -26.65 5.37 16.57
N ARG A 713 -27.79 6.09 16.42
CA ARG A 713 -28.08 7.29 17.22
C ARG A 713 -28.13 6.97 18.72
N LYS A 714 -28.75 5.85 19.11
CA LYS A 714 -28.83 5.42 20.50
C LYS A 714 -27.44 5.12 21.08
N LYS A 715 -26.59 4.41 20.33
CA LYS A 715 -25.21 4.12 20.74
C LYS A 715 -24.37 5.40 20.85
N LEU A 716 -24.47 6.30 19.88
CA LEU A 716 -23.76 7.58 19.90
C LEU A 716 -24.13 8.42 21.14
N GLN A 717 -25.41 8.50 21.50
CA GLN A 717 -25.86 9.22 22.70
C GLN A 717 -25.33 8.58 23.99
N ARG A 718 -25.32 7.24 24.07
CA ARG A 718 -24.73 6.50 25.19
C ARG A 718 -23.25 6.83 25.34
N PHE A 719 -22.46 6.70 24.27
CA PHE A 719 -21.01 6.93 24.33
C PHE A 719 -20.67 8.37 24.67
N ARG A 720 -21.38 9.37 24.12
CA ARG A 720 -21.22 10.77 24.54
C ARG A 720 -21.42 10.94 26.04
N SER A 721 -22.51 10.38 26.58
CA SER A 721 -22.79 10.47 28.02
C SER A 721 -21.75 9.77 28.89
N VAL A 722 -21.15 8.68 28.41
CA VAL A 722 -20.05 7.97 29.11
C VAL A 722 -18.77 8.81 29.06
N TYR A 723 -18.46 9.38 27.90
CA TYR A 723 -17.24 10.16 27.69
C TYR A 723 -17.28 11.51 28.41
N ASP A 724 -18.42 12.19 28.46
CA ASP A 724 -18.61 13.41 29.25
C ASP A 724 -18.31 13.18 30.74
N LYS A 725 -18.75 12.02 31.28
CA LYS A 725 -18.46 11.62 32.67
C LYS A 725 -16.98 11.27 32.88
N TYR A 726 -16.37 10.62 31.90
CA TYR A 726 -14.96 10.27 31.93
C TYR A 726 -14.07 11.52 31.92
N GLU A 727 -14.38 12.50 31.08
CA GLU A 727 -13.69 13.81 31.07
C GLU A 727 -13.90 14.57 32.38
N ALA A 728 -15.12 14.56 32.93
CA ALA A 728 -15.40 15.18 34.23
C ALA A 728 -14.61 14.53 35.39
N ALA A 729 -14.24 13.25 35.26
CA ALA A 729 -13.36 12.54 36.19
C ALA A 729 -11.85 12.77 35.92
N GLY A 730 -11.49 13.67 35.00
CA GLY A 730 -10.11 13.96 34.62
C GLY A 730 -9.53 13.01 33.56
N GLY A 731 -10.38 12.25 32.89
CA GLY A 731 -10.01 11.40 31.76
C GLY A 731 -9.71 12.20 30.49
N GLU A 732 -8.78 11.71 29.68
CA GLU A 732 -8.43 12.33 28.41
C GLU A 732 -9.03 11.53 27.26
N ILE A 733 -9.80 12.19 26.39
CA ILE A 733 -10.40 11.53 25.22
C ILE A 733 -9.31 11.20 24.19
N THR A 734 -8.87 9.95 24.23
CA THR A 734 -7.86 9.40 23.32
C THR A 734 -8.38 9.35 21.86
N PRO A 735 -7.47 9.25 20.87
CA PRO A 735 -7.85 9.08 19.47
C PRO A 735 -8.84 7.92 19.23
N GLU A 736 -8.65 6.80 19.91
CA GLU A 736 -9.52 5.61 19.79
C GLU A 736 -10.95 5.87 20.27
N LEU A 737 -11.13 6.66 21.33
CA LEU A 737 -12.46 7.06 21.81
C LEU A 737 -13.16 8.01 20.81
N LYS A 738 -12.41 8.94 20.21
CA LYS A 738 -12.95 9.81 19.15
C LYS A 738 -13.35 9.01 17.91
N GLU A 739 -12.52 8.06 17.52
CA GLU A 739 -12.78 7.16 16.41
C GLU A 739 -14.07 6.34 16.62
N ASN A 740 -14.28 5.81 17.83
CA ASN A 740 -15.51 5.12 18.19
C ASN A 740 -16.77 6.00 18.02
N LEU A 741 -16.72 7.28 18.40
CA LEU A 741 -17.84 8.19 18.13
C LEU A 741 -18.04 8.41 16.63
N ARG A 742 -16.95 8.58 15.87
CA ARG A 742 -16.98 8.78 14.42
C ARG A 742 -17.60 7.57 13.72
N PHE A 743 -17.30 6.34 14.16
CA PHE A 743 -17.88 5.11 13.62
C PHE A 743 -19.41 5.15 13.61
N TYR A 744 -20.06 5.56 14.71
CA TYR A 744 -21.53 5.63 14.77
C TYR A 744 -22.12 6.85 14.04
N GLN A 745 -21.29 7.75 13.51
CA GLN A 745 -21.69 8.89 12.70
C GLN A 745 -21.56 8.63 11.19
N MET A 746 -20.75 7.64 10.81
CA MET A 746 -20.57 7.14 9.44
C MET A 746 -21.79 6.35 8.94
#